data_AF-A0A2E3XUG2-F1
#
_entry.id   AF-A0A2E3XUG2-F1
#
_cell.length_a   1.000
_cell.length_b   1.000
_cell.length_c   1.000
_cell.angle_alpha   90.00
_cell.angle_beta   90.00
_cell.angle_gamma   90.00
#
_symmetry.space_group_name_H-M   'P 1'
#
loop_
_entity.id
_entity.type
_entity.pdbx_description
1 polymer ?
#
loop_
_entity_poly.entity_id
_entity_poly.type
_entity_poly.pdbx_seq_one_letter_code
_entity_poly.pdbx_strand_id
1 'polypeptide(L)'
;MNKPAGAAHRVLYIGSEKNYFNNIVYRYKNTYGTINWEFQNIEVTKGLTGESIFLALIKNPPKILYIDFCSQKEEMFILSELLSRDPLFEHVPLVGLTDKKEAIKECLGGGIDFMYVKGGEFFDLVHAPMVMAFPKQVKPVKFAKAKLSREVDLIDDFRVGYIAPTYMHVEGNLFLEEGTKVRFNSEIPTKNIPSKNFIVKNRSENNLYYDFNYSYDLDFVFVDEPDLTEDQQDDALGEKDEAERLKVIKKAKKNQELMIQNYKNDYIHAQKKHKEWVINHMDLNLEKKTKLMVVDKNMRIFSMQHESDFRKKYSFRCFTQFDDNFKNSLKIRPSIIVYQLLSDISPDEEAIFEKALEKIKSPEVTHNFEDKDQKKRYTELVEGIPSWQKSEISKIQRLITEIKSIDNYSPIIVLFNCFWQTSKSLQESFMYPMIVTYGHSLNMDVVMNLAQIYEKRQEEKLSELIKNKIQSLKKRDPRKYGRLNESDFKEKKYFIKKSNTLSFGSMKNTILLTLLTESEVRFQTEIELPMKTYRLDYPLPMSINLVPIEEGKDFIDDKGSKTYRGIIHSISENDKKTLRQVVNDILFSPLNEKRAKEQEEFAELNQKVAQERELAQAAKEKREERENKESVELTVEPIVPSSVNSSGSEAESETPTTETKEEDNHSPKSEPENDESNKS
;
A
#
# COMPACT_ATOMS: atom_id res chain seq x y z
N MET A 1 -31.43 35.61 -5.32
CA MET A 1 -30.30 35.61 -6.27
C MET A 1 -29.71 34.21 -6.28
N ASN A 2 -29.99 33.40 -7.32
CA ASN A 2 -29.43 32.06 -7.44
C ASN A 2 -27.96 32.20 -7.84
N LYS A 3 -27.04 31.79 -6.94
CA LYS A 3 -25.64 31.61 -7.32
C LYS A 3 -25.60 30.69 -8.56
N PRO A 4 -24.74 30.98 -9.57
CA PRO A 4 -24.55 30.04 -10.67
C PRO A 4 -24.21 28.68 -10.08
N ALA A 5 -24.96 27.64 -10.47
CA ALA A 5 -24.71 26.29 -10.01
C ALA A 5 -23.26 25.94 -10.39
N GLY A 6 -22.40 25.78 -9.38
CA GLY A 6 -21.01 25.37 -9.61
C GLY A 6 -20.97 24.06 -10.40
N ALA A 7 -19.89 23.85 -11.16
CA ALA A 7 -19.67 22.60 -11.88
C ALA A 7 -19.91 21.39 -10.97
N ALA A 8 -20.67 20.40 -11.44
CA ALA A 8 -21.00 19.23 -10.64
C ALA A 8 -19.73 18.43 -10.30
N HIS A 9 -19.64 17.95 -9.07
CA HIS A 9 -18.60 17.01 -8.64
C HIS A 9 -18.97 15.62 -9.11
N ARG A 10 -18.23 15.11 -10.09
CA ARG A 10 -18.50 13.79 -10.67
C ARG A 10 -17.86 12.67 -9.84
N VAL A 11 -18.68 11.70 -9.44
CA VAL A 11 -18.29 10.47 -8.75
C VAL A 11 -18.59 9.31 -9.69
N LEU A 12 -17.58 8.51 -9.99
CA LEU A 12 -17.68 7.45 -10.98
C LEU A 12 -17.43 6.08 -10.35
N TYR A 13 -18.22 5.10 -10.75
CA TYR A 13 -18.05 3.70 -10.40
C TYR A 13 -17.85 2.84 -11.63
N ILE A 14 -16.86 1.96 -11.57
CA ILE A 14 -16.53 1.00 -12.62
C ILE A 14 -16.74 -0.40 -12.06
N GLY A 15 -17.80 -1.07 -12.51
CA GLY A 15 -18.17 -2.40 -12.03
C GLY A 15 -19.57 -2.80 -12.48
N SER A 16 -19.93 -4.07 -12.26
CA SER A 16 -21.22 -4.62 -12.67
C SER A 16 -22.34 -4.43 -11.64
N GLU A 17 -22.02 -4.26 -10.35
CA GLU A 17 -23.00 -4.20 -9.26
C GLU A 17 -23.66 -2.83 -9.07
N LYS A 18 -24.66 -2.52 -9.89
CA LYS A 18 -25.42 -1.25 -9.82
C LYS A 18 -26.06 -1.00 -8.46
N ASN A 19 -26.62 -2.03 -7.82
CA ASN A 19 -27.27 -1.90 -6.51
C ASN A 19 -26.27 -1.50 -5.42
N TYR A 20 -25.06 -2.06 -5.46
CA TYR A 20 -24.00 -1.70 -4.53
C TYR A 20 -23.62 -0.22 -4.67
N PHE A 21 -23.44 0.25 -5.91
CA PHE A 21 -23.17 1.66 -6.18
C PHE A 21 -24.33 2.57 -5.76
N ASN A 22 -25.59 2.18 -5.99
CA ASN A 22 -26.75 2.96 -5.56
C ASN A 22 -26.77 3.20 -4.04
N ASN A 23 -26.30 2.24 -3.24
CA ASN A 23 -26.15 2.42 -1.79
C ASN A 23 -25.08 3.46 -1.44
N ILE A 24 -23.95 3.46 -2.17
CA ILE A 24 -22.91 4.50 -2.05
C ILE A 24 -23.51 5.88 -2.40
N VAL A 25 -24.22 5.99 -3.54
CA VAL A 25 -24.88 7.22 -4.00
C VAL A 25 -25.86 7.75 -2.94
N TYR A 26 -26.70 6.87 -2.39
CA TYR A 26 -27.64 7.22 -1.33
C TYR A 26 -26.93 7.80 -0.10
N ARG A 27 -25.80 7.20 0.30
CA ARG A 27 -25.00 7.71 1.43
C ARG A 27 -24.36 9.06 1.15
N TYR A 28 -23.86 9.31 -0.06
CA TYR A 28 -23.38 10.65 -0.46
C TYR A 28 -24.49 11.68 -0.39
N LYS A 29 -25.65 11.41 -0.97
CA LYS A 29 -26.78 12.36 -0.99
C LYS A 29 -27.29 12.68 0.42
N ASN A 30 -27.35 11.68 1.30
CA ASN A 30 -27.78 11.89 2.68
C ASN A 30 -26.75 12.63 3.52
N THR A 31 -25.47 12.29 3.38
CA THR A 31 -24.40 12.85 4.21
C THR A 31 -23.96 14.22 3.70
N TYR A 32 -23.95 14.41 2.39
CA TYR A 32 -23.37 15.56 1.70
C TYR A 32 -24.32 16.16 0.63
N GLY A 33 -25.62 16.18 0.91
CA GLY A 33 -26.65 16.63 -0.05
C GLY A 33 -26.58 18.11 -0.47
N THR A 34 -25.77 18.93 0.21
CA THR A 34 -25.53 20.33 -0.18
C THR A 34 -24.53 20.49 -1.33
N ILE A 35 -23.78 19.43 -1.65
CA ILE A 35 -22.79 19.43 -2.72
C ILE A 35 -23.49 19.04 -4.03
N ASN A 36 -23.18 19.74 -5.12
CA ASN A 36 -23.69 19.41 -6.44
C ASN A 36 -23.00 18.15 -6.97
N TRP A 37 -23.67 17.00 -6.93
CA TRP A 37 -23.11 15.70 -7.32
C TRP A 37 -23.62 15.23 -8.68
N GLU A 38 -22.72 14.65 -9.46
CA GLU A 38 -23.05 13.85 -10.64
C GLU A 38 -22.53 12.41 -10.42
N PHE A 39 -23.42 11.42 -10.44
CA PHE A 39 -23.04 10.02 -10.26
C PHE A 39 -23.16 9.28 -11.58
N GLN A 40 -22.11 8.55 -11.94
CA GLN A 40 -22.10 7.72 -13.14
C GLN A 40 -21.57 6.32 -12.82
N ASN A 41 -22.10 5.34 -13.53
CA ASN A 41 -21.66 3.95 -13.51
C ASN A 41 -21.16 3.58 -14.93
N ILE A 42 -20.00 2.93 -15.01
CA ILE A 42 -19.51 2.24 -16.21
C ILE A 42 -19.62 0.74 -15.93
N GLU A 43 -20.51 0.08 -16.66
CA GLU A 43 -20.73 -1.35 -16.55
C GLU A 43 -19.61 -2.11 -17.27
N VAL A 44 -18.96 -3.01 -16.54
CA VAL A 44 -17.81 -3.77 -17.04
C VAL A 44 -18.29 -5.02 -17.77
N THR A 45 -18.48 -4.91 -19.09
CA THR A 45 -18.89 -6.00 -19.97
C THR A 45 -17.70 -6.72 -20.60
N LYS A 46 -17.86 -8.01 -20.97
CA LYS A 46 -16.79 -8.78 -21.61
C LYS A 46 -16.28 -8.08 -22.88
N GLY A 47 -14.98 -7.85 -22.97
CA GLY A 47 -14.32 -7.17 -24.09
C GLY A 47 -14.05 -5.68 -23.88
N LEU A 48 -14.56 -5.08 -22.80
CA LEU A 48 -14.17 -3.74 -22.38
C LEU A 48 -12.80 -3.79 -21.70
N THR A 49 -11.78 -3.18 -22.31
CA THR A 49 -10.41 -3.22 -21.76
C THR A 49 -10.16 -2.05 -20.80
N GLY A 50 -9.18 -2.20 -19.91
CA GLY A 50 -8.77 -1.13 -18.99
C GLY A 50 -8.38 0.17 -19.73
N GLU A 51 -7.72 0.06 -20.89
CA GLU A 51 -7.36 1.21 -21.72
C GLU A 51 -8.58 1.92 -22.31
N SER A 52 -9.59 1.17 -22.77
CA SER A 52 -10.81 1.75 -23.33
C SER A 52 -11.58 2.56 -22.28
N ILE A 53 -11.59 2.07 -21.04
CA ILE A 53 -12.17 2.79 -19.91
C ILE A 53 -11.35 4.03 -19.60
N PHE A 54 -10.03 3.91 -19.52
CA PHE A 54 -9.12 5.04 -19.30
C PHE A 54 -9.33 6.17 -20.33
N LEU A 55 -9.50 5.85 -21.62
CA LEU A 55 -9.83 6.83 -22.67
C LEU A 55 -11.14 7.57 -22.40
N ALA A 56 -12.16 6.89 -21.87
CA ALA A 56 -13.42 7.51 -21.48
C ALA A 56 -13.25 8.44 -20.26
N LEU A 57 -12.37 8.09 -19.32
CA LEU A 57 -12.07 8.89 -18.13
C LEU A 57 -11.32 10.17 -18.44
N ILE A 58 -10.41 10.16 -19.42
CA ILE A 58 -9.66 11.37 -19.79
C ILE A 58 -10.59 12.46 -20.33
N LYS A 59 -11.59 12.08 -21.13
CA LYS A 59 -12.55 13.02 -21.71
C LYS A 59 -13.35 13.77 -20.65
N ASN A 60 -13.67 13.07 -19.56
CA ASN A 60 -14.40 13.62 -18.43
C ASN A 60 -13.75 13.07 -17.15
N PRO A 61 -12.79 13.76 -16.53
CA PRO A 61 -12.14 13.26 -15.33
C PRO A 61 -13.07 13.36 -14.11
N PRO A 62 -13.29 12.28 -13.35
CA PRO A 62 -14.07 12.32 -12.12
C PRO A 62 -13.27 12.98 -10.98
N LYS A 63 -13.95 13.31 -9.88
CA LYS A 63 -13.32 13.77 -8.63
C LYS A 63 -13.08 12.64 -7.63
N ILE A 64 -13.82 11.54 -7.75
CA ILE A 64 -13.66 10.31 -6.96
C ILE A 64 -13.96 9.13 -7.88
N LEU A 65 -13.13 8.08 -7.82
CA LEU A 65 -13.28 6.89 -8.65
C LEU A 65 -13.34 5.61 -7.81
N TYR A 66 -14.38 4.80 -8.04
CA TYR A 66 -14.50 3.46 -7.50
C TYR A 66 -14.19 2.44 -8.60
N ILE A 67 -13.27 1.51 -8.32
CA ILE A 67 -12.86 0.43 -9.21
C ILE A 67 -13.19 -0.90 -8.54
N ASP A 68 -14.10 -1.66 -9.14
CA ASP A 68 -14.51 -2.96 -8.65
C ASP A 68 -13.66 -4.09 -9.24
N PHE A 69 -12.82 -4.71 -8.41
CA PHE A 69 -11.93 -5.80 -8.82
C PHE A 69 -12.62 -7.17 -8.84
N CYS A 70 -13.91 -7.27 -8.50
CA CYS A 70 -14.63 -8.54 -8.50
C CYS A 70 -14.85 -9.12 -9.91
N SER A 71 -14.89 -8.27 -10.93
CA SER A 71 -15.04 -8.67 -12.34
C SER A 71 -13.90 -8.13 -13.19
N GLN A 72 -13.37 -8.95 -14.12
CA GLN A 72 -12.30 -8.56 -15.04
C GLN A 72 -11.06 -7.96 -14.33
N LYS A 73 -10.59 -8.65 -13.28
CA LYS A 73 -9.52 -8.20 -12.40
C LYS A 73 -8.26 -7.72 -13.13
N GLU A 74 -7.82 -8.42 -14.18
CA GLU A 74 -6.64 -8.03 -14.96
C GLU A 74 -6.81 -6.67 -15.63
N GLU A 75 -7.97 -6.41 -16.24
CA GLU A 75 -8.30 -5.13 -16.87
C GLU A 75 -8.40 -4.00 -15.85
N MET A 76 -8.99 -4.27 -14.68
CA MET A 76 -9.07 -3.30 -13.58
C MET A 76 -7.69 -2.98 -13.00
N PHE A 77 -6.78 -3.95 -12.98
CA PHE A 77 -5.39 -3.75 -12.56
C PHE A 77 -4.61 -2.90 -13.57
N ILE A 78 -4.81 -3.13 -14.88
CA ILE A 78 -4.21 -2.28 -15.93
C ILE A 78 -4.74 -0.85 -15.79
N LEU A 79 -6.06 -0.69 -15.62
CA LEU A 79 -6.70 0.61 -15.45
C LEU A 79 -6.15 1.35 -14.21
N SER A 80 -6.06 0.68 -13.06
CA SER A 80 -5.53 1.31 -11.83
C SER A 80 -4.06 1.72 -11.98
N GLU A 81 -3.24 0.90 -12.65
CA GLU A 81 -1.85 1.26 -12.97
C GLU A 81 -1.74 2.48 -13.90
N LEU A 82 -2.67 2.64 -14.85
CA LEU A 82 -2.69 3.82 -15.74
C LEU A 82 -3.10 5.07 -14.96
N LEU A 83 -4.15 4.97 -14.16
CA LEU A 83 -4.68 6.09 -13.39
C LEU A 83 -3.72 6.59 -12.32
N SER A 84 -3.17 5.68 -11.50
CA SER A 84 -2.27 6.03 -10.39
C SER A 84 -0.97 6.69 -10.84
N ARG A 85 -0.58 6.49 -12.10
CA ARG A 85 0.66 7.04 -12.68
C ARG A 85 0.43 8.31 -13.47
N ASP A 86 -0.80 8.63 -13.87
CA ASP A 86 -1.10 9.73 -14.77
C ASP A 86 -1.33 11.04 -13.99
N PRO A 87 -0.61 12.13 -14.30
CA PRO A 87 -0.75 13.40 -13.58
C PRO A 87 -2.16 14.00 -13.57
N LEU A 88 -3.02 13.67 -14.55
CA LEU A 88 -4.41 14.13 -14.58
C LEU A 88 -5.23 13.61 -13.39
N PHE A 89 -4.84 12.46 -12.82
CA PHE A 89 -5.55 11.77 -11.75
C PHE A 89 -4.83 11.82 -10.40
N GLU A 90 -3.72 12.56 -10.28
CA GLU A 90 -2.90 12.65 -9.06
C GLU A 90 -3.71 13.04 -7.81
N HIS A 91 -4.77 13.84 -7.97
CA HIS A 91 -5.65 14.29 -6.88
C HIS A 91 -7.03 13.63 -6.90
N VAL A 92 -7.21 12.55 -7.66
CA VAL A 92 -8.47 11.80 -7.75
C VAL A 92 -8.33 10.53 -6.90
N PRO A 93 -9.02 10.42 -5.76
CA PRO A 93 -8.90 9.24 -4.93
C PRO A 93 -9.40 7.99 -5.67
N LEU A 94 -8.54 6.98 -5.70
CA LEU A 94 -8.81 5.68 -6.28
C LEU A 94 -9.25 4.72 -5.18
N VAL A 95 -10.50 4.29 -5.25
CA VAL A 95 -11.12 3.37 -4.29
C VAL A 95 -11.29 2.00 -4.91
N GLY A 96 -10.52 1.02 -4.46
CA GLY A 96 -10.65 -0.35 -4.91
C GLY A 96 -11.66 -1.13 -4.07
N LEU A 97 -12.52 -1.91 -4.72
CA LEU A 97 -13.50 -2.78 -4.09
C LEU A 97 -13.19 -4.24 -4.39
N THR A 98 -13.35 -5.12 -3.39
CA THR A 98 -13.18 -6.57 -3.56
C THR A 98 -14.07 -7.35 -2.59
N ASP A 99 -14.45 -8.58 -2.94
CA ASP A 99 -15.18 -9.47 -2.04
C ASP A 99 -14.27 -10.20 -1.03
N LYS A 100 -12.97 -10.26 -1.31
CA LYS A 100 -12.03 -11.17 -0.64
C LYS A 100 -10.82 -10.43 -0.08
N LYS A 101 -10.47 -10.70 1.18
CA LYS A 101 -9.33 -10.08 1.87
C LYS A 101 -8.00 -10.48 1.22
N GLU A 102 -7.92 -11.68 0.66
CA GLU A 102 -6.72 -12.22 0.02
C GLU A 102 -6.32 -11.43 -1.24
N ALA A 103 -7.28 -10.80 -1.91
CA ALA A 103 -7.03 -10.01 -3.12
C ALA A 103 -6.43 -8.63 -2.84
N ILE A 104 -6.49 -8.14 -1.60
CA ILE A 104 -6.10 -6.77 -1.23
C ILE A 104 -4.64 -6.49 -1.60
N LYS A 105 -3.71 -7.37 -1.23
CA LYS A 105 -2.27 -7.16 -1.45
C LYS A 105 -1.94 -6.99 -2.94
N GLU A 106 -2.62 -7.75 -3.79
CA GLU A 106 -2.46 -7.63 -5.23
C GLU A 106 -3.08 -6.33 -5.76
N CYS A 107 -4.28 -5.97 -5.33
CA CYS A 107 -4.98 -4.76 -5.77
C CYS A 107 -4.26 -3.48 -5.36
N LEU A 108 -3.71 -3.41 -4.13
CA LEU A 108 -2.85 -2.30 -3.67
C LEU A 108 -1.62 -2.13 -4.57
N GLY A 109 -1.11 -3.23 -5.13
CA GLY A 109 -0.02 -3.20 -6.11
C GLY A 109 -0.32 -2.41 -7.38
N GLY A 110 -1.59 -2.12 -7.67
CA GLY A 110 -2.03 -1.30 -8.79
C GLY A 110 -2.03 0.21 -8.51
N GLY A 111 -1.61 0.65 -7.32
CA GLY A 111 -1.58 2.07 -6.94
C GLY A 111 -2.93 2.61 -6.46
N ILE A 112 -3.75 1.77 -5.82
CA ILE A 112 -5.02 2.17 -5.21
C ILE A 112 -4.76 2.86 -3.87
N ASP A 113 -5.41 4.01 -3.63
CA ASP A 113 -5.27 4.78 -2.39
C ASP A 113 -6.01 4.14 -1.21
N PHE A 114 -7.20 3.57 -1.48
CA PHE A 114 -8.06 3.00 -0.45
C PHE A 114 -8.70 1.70 -0.95
N MET A 115 -8.47 0.60 -0.23
CA MET A 115 -9.09 -0.71 -0.52
C MET A 115 -10.22 -1.02 0.46
N TYR A 116 -11.37 -1.42 -0.07
CA TYR A 116 -12.54 -1.82 0.71
C TYR A 116 -12.93 -3.26 0.41
N VAL A 117 -13.13 -4.04 1.47
CA VAL A 117 -13.77 -5.36 1.36
C VAL A 117 -15.28 -5.16 1.42
N LYS A 118 -16.00 -5.52 0.35
CA LYS A 118 -17.44 -5.31 0.24
C LYS A 118 -18.17 -5.94 1.42
N GLY A 119 -19.14 -5.20 1.96
CA GLY A 119 -19.96 -5.58 3.12
C GLY A 119 -21.19 -4.67 3.23
N GLY A 120 -21.94 -4.79 4.33
CA GLY A 120 -23.17 -4.03 4.58
C GLY A 120 -22.94 -2.60 5.05
N GLU A 121 -21.71 -2.27 5.45
CA GLU A 121 -21.33 -0.93 5.88
C GLU A 121 -20.87 -0.08 4.69
N PHE A 122 -21.31 1.18 4.65
CA PHE A 122 -20.98 2.11 3.55
C PHE A 122 -20.36 3.41 4.06
N PHE A 123 -20.13 3.54 5.36
CA PHE A 123 -19.61 4.77 5.95
C PHE A 123 -18.23 5.10 5.38
N ASP A 124 -17.27 4.16 5.44
CA ASP A 124 -15.89 4.42 5.01
C ASP A 124 -15.78 4.61 3.50
N LEU A 125 -16.64 3.93 2.74
CA LEU A 125 -16.75 4.11 1.28
C LEU A 125 -17.09 5.53 0.88
N VAL A 126 -17.73 6.32 1.74
CA VAL A 126 -18.05 7.73 1.47
C VAL A 126 -17.12 8.66 2.24
N HIS A 127 -16.83 8.34 3.50
CA HIS A 127 -16.02 9.20 4.35
C HIS A 127 -14.57 9.29 3.88
N ALA A 128 -13.91 8.15 3.61
CA ALA A 128 -12.49 8.15 3.24
C ALA A 128 -12.22 8.91 1.93
N PRO A 129 -12.99 8.69 0.84
CA PRO A 129 -12.79 9.43 -0.41
C PRO A 129 -13.10 10.92 -0.26
N MET A 130 -14.06 11.28 0.60
CA MET A 130 -14.34 12.68 0.91
C MET A 130 -13.20 13.36 1.67
N VAL A 131 -12.52 12.67 2.60
CA VAL A 131 -11.33 13.20 3.28
C VAL A 131 -10.20 13.44 2.28
N MET A 132 -10.01 12.54 1.33
CA MET A 132 -8.94 12.67 0.33
C MET A 132 -9.25 13.75 -0.72
N ALA A 133 -10.46 13.77 -1.30
CA ALA A 133 -10.81 14.71 -2.37
C ALA A 133 -11.26 16.09 -1.87
N PHE A 134 -11.96 16.15 -0.72
CA PHE A 134 -12.66 17.36 -0.27
C PHE A 134 -12.52 17.57 1.25
N PRO A 135 -11.30 17.63 1.81
CA PRO A 135 -11.07 17.67 3.26
C PRO A 135 -11.85 18.78 3.99
N LYS A 136 -12.06 19.93 3.33
CA LYS A 136 -12.83 21.07 3.89
C LYS A 136 -14.32 20.83 4.04
N GLN A 137 -14.87 19.89 3.29
CA GLN A 137 -16.31 19.63 3.22
C GLN A 137 -16.70 18.40 4.04
N VAL A 138 -15.73 17.68 4.61
CA VAL A 138 -15.96 16.50 5.44
C VAL A 138 -16.66 16.88 6.72
N LYS A 139 -17.72 16.14 7.05
CA LYS A 139 -18.40 16.28 8.32
C LYS A 139 -17.63 15.56 9.43
N PRO A 140 -17.51 16.14 10.63
CA PRO A 140 -16.81 15.49 11.73
C PRO A 140 -17.50 14.19 12.10
N VAL A 141 -16.69 13.14 12.25
CA VAL A 141 -17.18 11.80 12.55
C VAL A 141 -17.46 11.65 14.05
N LYS A 142 -18.58 10.99 14.38
CA LYS A 142 -19.02 10.71 15.75
C LYS A 142 -18.71 9.27 16.18
N PHE A 143 -17.50 8.79 15.92
CA PHE A 143 -17.06 7.50 16.45
C PHE A 143 -16.51 7.63 17.87
N ALA A 144 -16.57 6.53 18.61
CA ALA A 144 -15.82 6.37 19.85
C ALA A 144 -14.32 6.53 19.56
N LYS A 145 -13.62 7.25 20.45
CA LYS A 145 -12.19 7.54 20.32
C LYS A 145 -11.45 6.93 21.49
N ALA A 146 -10.71 5.86 21.24
CA ALA A 146 -9.78 5.30 22.20
C ALA A 146 -8.49 6.12 22.16
N LYS A 147 -8.17 6.79 23.26
CA LYS A 147 -6.84 7.39 23.47
C LYS A 147 -5.96 6.34 24.13
N LEU A 148 -4.81 6.07 23.54
CA LEU A 148 -3.86 5.09 24.05
C LEU A 148 -2.43 5.61 23.88
N SER A 149 -1.46 4.93 24.49
CA SER A 149 -0.04 5.21 24.33
C SER A 149 0.65 3.86 24.21
N ARG A 150 0.62 3.30 23.00
CA ARG A 150 1.09 1.93 22.75
C ARG A 150 2.07 1.90 21.58
N GLU A 151 3.21 1.27 21.79
CA GLU A 151 4.16 0.98 20.71
C GLU A 151 3.60 -0.13 19.81
N VAL A 152 3.60 0.15 18.50
CA VAL A 152 3.16 -0.80 17.47
C VAL A 152 4.10 -0.74 16.27
N ASP A 153 4.18 -1.84 15.53
CA ASP A 153 4.93 -1.89 14.29
C ASP A 153 4.12 -1.26 13.15
N LEU A 154 4.63 -0.18 12.59
CA LEU A 154 4.26 0.33 11.27
C LEU A 154 5.04 -0.43 10.20
N ILE A 155 4.35 -1.00 9.23
CA ILE A 155 4.96 -1.76 8.15
C ILE A 155 4.93 -0.95 6.87
N ASP A 156 6.10 -0.71 6.29
CA ASP A 156 6.27 -0.15 4.94
C ASP A 156 6.51 -1.27 3.93
N ASP A 157 5.82 -1.20 2.80
CA ASP A 157 5.86 -2.21 1.75
C ASP A 157 6.81 -1.79 0.62
N PHE A 158 7.64 -2.74 0.18
CA PHE A 158 8.65 -2.54 -0.85
C PHE A 158 8.39 -3.46 -2.05
N ARG A 159 8.91 -3.07 -3.21
CA ARG A 159 8.95 -3.93 -4.40
C ARG A 159 10.35 -4.36 -4.76
N VAL A 160 10.56 -5.67 -4.86
CA VAL A 160 11.83 -6.26 -5.31
C VAL A 160 11.81 -6.32 -6.84
N GLY A 161 12.74 -5.59 -7.47
CA GLY A 161 12.88 -5.58 -8.93
C GLY A 161 13.69 -6.76 -9.44
N TYR A 162 14.86 -6.97 -8.85
CA TYR A 162 15.73 -8.10 -9.17
C TYR A 162 16.61 -8.51 -7.99
N ILE A 163 17.12 -9.74 -8.05
CA ILE A 163 18.08 -10.28 -7.10
C ILE A 163 19.40 -10.58 -7.82
N ALA A 164 20.51 -10.08 -7.28
CA ALA A 164 21.87 -10.37 -7.71
C ALA A 164 22.52 -11.40 -6.74
N PRO A 165 23.74 -11.91 -7.02
CA PRO A 165 24.43 -12.82 -6.12
C PRO A 165 24.79 -12.23 -4.75
N THR A 166 24.94 -10.92 -4.63
CA THR A 166 25.42 -10.27 -3.38
C THR A 166 24.47 -9.22 -2.82
N TYR A 167 23.46 -8.80 -3.57
CA TYR A 167 22.45 -7.84 -3.11
C TYR A 167 21.10 -8.09 -3.79
N MET A 168 20.06 -7.41 -3.32
CA MET A 168 18.80 -7.28 -4.04
C MET A 168 18.48 -5.81 -4.31
N HIS A 169 17.81 -5.55 -5.43
CA HIS A 169 17.34 -4.22 -5.78
C HIS A 169 15.87 -4.09 -5.38
N VAL A 170 15.57 -3.11 -4.54
CA VAL A 170 14.21 -2.85 -4.04
C VAL A 170 13.83 -1.39 -4.20
N GLU A 171 12.53 -1.12 -4.33
CA GLU A 171 11.97 0.23 -4.37
C GLU A 171 10.98 0.39 -3.21
N GLY A 172 10.98 1.55 -2.56
CA GLY A 172 10.18 1.85 -1.36
C GLY A 172 10.01 3.34 -1.08
N ASN A 173 9.16 3.69 -0.12
CA ASN A 173 8.81 5.09 0.17
C ASN A 173 9.65 5.70 1.28
N LEU A 174 10.06 4.92 2.27
CA LEU A 174 10.91 5.40 3.35
C LEU A 174 12.29 5.77 2.85
N PHE A 175 12.86 6.84 3.41
CA PHE A 175 14.25 7.24 3.21
C PHE A 175 15.16 6.38 4.09
N LEU A 176 16.18 5.76 3.48
CA LEU A 176 17.21 5.00 4.18
C LEU A 176 18.59 5.56 3.85
N GLU A 177 19.45 5.69 4.86
CA GLU A 177 20.82 6.17 4.68
C GLU A 177 21.74 5.03 4.22
N GLU A 178 22.63 5.33 3.27
CA GLU A 178 23.66 4.39 2.81
C GLU A 178 24.59 3.99 3.96
N GLY A 179 24.98 2.72 4.00
CA GLY A 179 25.74 2.09 5.09
C GLY A 179 24.88 1.57 6.24
N THR A 180 23.60 1.95 6.33
CA THR A 180 22.73 1.53 7.44
C THR A 180 22.37 0.06 7.35
N LYS A 181 22.43 -0.64 8.48
CA LYS A 181 21.93 -2.02 8.62
C LYS A 181 20.41 -1.98 8.85
N VAL A 182 19.66 -2.62 7.97
CA VAL A 182 18.20 -2.66 8.01
C VAL A 182 17.70 -4.09 8.12
N ARG A 183 16.57 -4.28 8.82
CA ARG A 183 15.88 -5.56 8.87
C ARG A 183 14.78 -5.59 7.82
N PHE A 184 14.94 -6.44 6.82
CA PHE A 184 14.03 -6.52 5.67
C PHE A 184 13.38 -7.90 5.59
N ASN A 185 12.05 -7.93 5.55
CA ASN A 185 11.30 -9.16 5.37
C ASN A 185 11.07 -9.39 3.88
N SER A 186 11.59 -10.50 3.34
CA SER A 186 11.39 -10.93 1.96
C SER A 186 11.08 -12.43 1.91
N GLU A 187 10.55 -12.89 0.78
CA GLU A 187 10.26 -14.30 0.52
C GLU A 187 11.48 -15.09 0.00
N ILE A 188 12.69 -14.53 0.08
CA ILE A 188 13.92 -15.25 -0.29
C ILE A 188 14.05 -16.49 0.60
N PRO A 189 14.35 -17.68 0.03
CA PRO A 189 14.46 -18.89 0.84
C PRO A 189 15.50 -18.73 1.96
N THR A 190 15.07 -18.91 3.21
CA THR A 190 15.93 -18.83 4.41
C THR A 190 17.10 -19.81 4.38
N LYS A 191 16.92 -20.94 3.66
CA LYS A 191 17.99 -21.91 3.42
C LYS A 191 19.14 -21.35 2.56
N ASN A 192 18.93 -20.24 1.84
CA ASN A 192 19.93 -19.56 1.01
C ASN A 192 20.49 -18.35 1.76
N ILE A 193 19.62 -17.55 2.36
CA ILE A 193 19.98 -16.38 3.17
C ILE A 193 19.30 -16.51 4.55
N PRO A 194 19.98 -17.12 5.53
CA PRO A 194 19.43 -17.26 6.89
C PRO A 194 19.12 -15.94 7.59
N SER A 195 19.95 -14.91 7.41
CA SER A 195 19.77 -13.62 8.08
C SER A 195 18.66 -12.79 7.43
N LYS A 196 18.02 -11.94 8.25
CA LYS A 196 17.04 -10.92 7.80
C LYS A 196 17.62 -9.51 7.74
N ASN A 197 18.92 -9.39 7.97
CA ASN A 197 19.62 -8.13 7.97
C ASN A 197 20.25 -7.86 6.60
N PHE A 198 20.25 -6.60 6.22
CA PHE A 198 20.81 -6.12 4.95
C PHE A 198 21.52 -4.81 5.19
N ILE A 199 22.46 -4.46 4.32
CA ILE A 199 23.16 -3.17 4.37
C ILE A 199 22.72 -2.36 3.16
N VAL A 200 22.27 -1.13 3.38
CA VAL A 200 21.92 -0.21 2.30
C VAL A 200 23.20 0.20 1.60
N LYS A 201 23.43 -0.26 0.37
CA LYS A 201 24.66 0.02 -0.36
C LYS A 201 24.57 1.31 -1.17
N ASN A 202 23.50 1.42 -1.95
CA ASN A 202 23.21 2.55 -2.81
C ASN A 202 21.76 2.97 -2.59
N ARG A 203 21.50 4.28 -2.57
CA ARG A 203 20.15 4.86 -2.67
C ARG A 203 20.05 5.72 -3.93
N SER A 204 18.93 5.66 -4.61
CA SER A 204 18.61 6.57 -5.72
C SER A 204 17.13 6.96 -5.73
N GLU A 205 16.85 8.24 -5.94
CA GLU A 205 15.49 8.78 -6.20
C GLU A 205 15.09 8.66 -7.68
N ASN A 206 16.00 8.14 -8.49
CA ASN A 206 15.90 8.13 -9.94
C ASN A 206 15.90 6.71 -10.49
N ASN A 207 15.47 6.59 -11.75
CA ASN A 207 15.41 5.34 -12.51
C ASN A 207 14.44 4.31 -11.92
N LEU A 208 13.35 4.77 -11.31
CA LEU A 208 12.35 3.91 -10.66
C LEU A 208 11.45 3.20 -11.66
N TYR A 209 10.98 2.01 -11.30
CA TYR A 209 10.01 1.22 -12.07
C TYR A 209 8.61 1.29 -11.47
N TYR A 210 8.48 1.48 -10.17
CA TYR A 210 7.20 1.54 -9.47
C TYR A 210 6.96 2.97 -8.95
N ASP A 211 5.74 3.23 -8.46
CA ASP A 211 5.43 4.51 -7.84
C ASP A 211 5.90 4.56 -6.37
N PHE A 212 7.22 4.53 -6.20
CA PHE A 212 7.90 4.72 -4.91
C PHE A 212 8.79 5.95 -4.95
N ASN A 213 9.27 6.44 -3.81
CA ASN A 213 10.15 7.61 -3.80
C ASN A 213 11.63 7.26 -4.00
N TYR A 214 12.03 6.04 -3.63
CA TYR A 214 13.42 5.64 -3.62
C TYR A 214 13.61 4.22 -4.16
N SER A 215 14.83 3.97 -4.64
CA SER A 215 15.38 2.65 -4.94
C SER A 215 16.62 2.41 -4.10
N TYR A 216 16.85 1.14 -3.79
CA TYR A 216 17.90 0.67 -2.90
C TYR A 216 18.56 -0.58 -3.47
N ASP A 217 19.89 -0.62 -3.39
CA ASP A 217 20.62 -1.88 -3.47
C ASP A 217 20.92 -2.35 -2.03
N LEU A 218 20.27 -3.43 -1.62
CA LEU A 218 20.42 -4.02 -0.28
C LEU A 218 21.42 -5.18 -0.33
N ASP A 219 22.65 -4.93 0.11
CA ASP A 219 23.71 -5.96 0.22
C ASP A 219 23.30 -7.00 1.27
N PHE A 220 23.53 -8.28 0.95
CA PHE A 220 23.15 -9.40 1.81
C PHE A 220 24.08 -9.54 3.01
N VAL A 221 23.50 -9.54 4.21
CA VAL A 221 24.13 -10.19 5.37
C VAL A 221 23.67 -11.65 5.31
N PHE A 222 24.49 -12.54 4.76
CA PHE A 222 24.09 -13.94 4.53
C PHE A 222 23.77 -14.68 5.82
N VAL A 223 24.61 -14.49 6.83
CA VAL A 223 24.49 -15.08 8.17
C VAL A 223 24.72 -13.95 9.17
N ASP A 224 23.96 -13.92 10.27
CA ASP A 224 24.16 -12.92 11.31
C ASP A 224 25.50 -13.14 12.01
N GLU A 225 26.21 -12.04 12.29
CA GLU A 225 27.44 -12.10 13.06
C GLU A 225 27.14 -12.64 14.47
N PRO A 226 27.98 -13.53 15.01
CA PRO A 226 27.77 -14.06 16.34
C PRO A 226 27.91 -12.93 17.38
N ASP A 227 26.99 -12.84 18.32
CA ASP A 227 27.12 -11.96 19.48
C ASP A 227 28.25 -12.48 20.37
N LEU A 228 29.41 -11.83 20.28
CA LEU A 228 30.58 -12.11 21.09
C LEU A 228 30.50 -11.25 22.37
N THR A 229 29.53 -11.51 23.25
CA THR A 229 29.43 -10.73 24.49
C THR A 229 30.63 -10.98 25.40
N GLU A 230 31.09 -9.92 26.08
CA GLU A 230 32.18 -9.95 27.06
C GLU A 230 31.81 -10.76 28.32
N ASP A 231 30.52 -11.10 28.50
CA ASP A 231 29.97 -11.85 29.64
C ASP A 231 30.72 -13.17 29.91
N GLN A 232 31.19 -13.87 28.87
CA GLN A 232 31.96 -15.11 29.04
C GLN A 232 33.41 -14.88 29.56
N GLN A 233 33.93 -13.66 29.41
CA GLN A 233 35.21 -13.25 30.00
C GLN A 233 35.01 -12.67 31.40
N ASP A 234 33.87 -12.04 31.66
CA ASP A 234 33.49 -11.53 32.99
C ASP A 234 33.18 -12.65 33.99
N ASP A 235 32.54 -13.74 33.55
CA ASP A 235 32.40 -14.97 34.35
C ASP A 235 33.77 -15.53 34.78
N ALA A 236 34.81 -15.31 33.97
CA ALA A 236 36.18 -15.74 34.29
C ALA A 236 36.92 -14.75 35.20
N LEU A 237 36.46 -13.50 35.32
CA LEU A 237 37.01 -12.49 36.23
C LEU A 237 36.51 -12.67 37.68
N GLY A 238 35.39 -13.37 37.88
CA GLY A 238 34.85 -13.73 39.20
C GLY A 238 35.56 -14.88 39.91
N GLU A 239 36.41 -15.65 39.20
CA GLU A 239 37.06 -16.84 39.73
C GLU A 239 38.33 -16.50 40.53
N LYS A 240 38.40 -16.97 41.80
CA LYS A 240 39.50 -16.62 42.72
C LYS A 240 40.75 -17.50 42.54
N ASP A 241 40.61 -18.68 41.93
CA ASP A 241 41.73 -19.56 41.61
C ASP A 241 42.32 -19.20 40.24
N GLU A 242 43.61 -18.83 40.23
CA GLU A 242 44.35 -18.43 39.03
C GLU A 242 44.43 -19.55 37.97
N ALA A 243 44.50 -20.82 38.41
CA ALA A 243 44.59 -21.95 37.50
C ALA A 243 43.25 -22.29 36.84
N GLU A 244 42.14 -22.16 37.56
CA GLU A 244 40.79 -22.35 37.01
C GLU A 244 40.40 -21.18 36.10
N ARG A 245 40.72 -19.95 36.51
CA ARG A 245 40.55 -18.75 35.67
C ARG A 245 41.22 -18.89 34.31
N LEU A 246 42.47 -19.37 34.25
CA LEU A 246 43.17 -19.62 32.98
C LEU A 246 42.48 -20.68 32.12
N LYS A 247 41.89 -21.73 32.72
CA LYS A 247 41.14 -22.75 31.97
C LYS A 247 39.84 -22.21 31.40
N VAL A 248 39.09 -21.42 32.18
CA VAL A 248 37.83 -20.79 31.75
C VAL A 248 38.09 -19.82 30.60
N ILE A 249 39.09 -18.93 30.72
CA ILE A 249 39.49 -18.01 29.63
C ILE A 249 39.90 -18.78 28.37
N LYS A 250 40.68 -19.86 28.51
CA LYS A 250 41.12 -20.66 27.35
C LYS A 250 39.94 -21.37 26.68
N LYS A 251 38.95 -21.84 27.45
CA LYS A 251 37.72 -22.43 26.93
C LYS A 251 36.84 -21.40 26.23
N ALA A 252 36.66 -20.21 26.82
CA ALA A 252 35.92 -19.11 26.21
C ALA A 252 36.55 -18.67 24.88
N LYS A 253 37.88 -18.47 24.84
CA LYS A 253 38.60 -18.17 23.59
C LYS A 253 38.43 -19.26 22.53
N LYS A 254 38.54 -20.54 22.93
CA LYS A 254 38.34 -21.67 22.00
C LYS A 254 36.91 -21.73 21.46
N ASN A 255 35.91 -21.45 22.30
CA ASN A 255 34.51 -21.37 21.88
C ASN A 255 34.27 -20.20 20.93
N GLN A 256 34.86 -19.04 21.21
CA GLN A 256 34.81 -17.85 20.35
C GLN A 256 35.44 -18.13 18.99
N GLU A 257 36.62 -18.75 18.95
CA GLU A 257 37.28 -19.18 17.72
C GLU A 257 36.41 -20.17 16.92
N LEU A 258 35.79 -21.13 17.61
CA LEU A 258 34.89 -22.10 16.98
C LEU A 258 33.64 -21.43 16.39
N MET A 259 33.03 -20.48 17.10
CA MET A 259 31.89 -19.71 16.60
C MET A 259 32.27 -18.90 15.35
N ILE A 260 33.43 -18.24 15.35
CA ILE A 260 33.94 -17.49 14.20
C ILE A 260 34.21 -18.42 13.02
N GLN A 261 34.76 -19.62 13.25
CA GLN A 261 34.99 -20.61 12.20
C GLN A 261 33.67 -21.13 11.61
N ASN A 262 32.70 -21.48 12.45
CA ASN A 262 31.38 -21.93 12.01
C ASN A 262 30.68 -20.84 11.20
N TYR A 263 30.66 -19.60 11.70
CA TYR A 263 30.14 -18.44 11.00
C TYR A 263 30.76 -18.27 9.60
N LYS A 264 32.10 -18.36 9.48
CA LYS A 264 32.79 -18.26 8.17
C LYS A 264 32.38 -19.37 7.21
N ASN A 265 32.27 -20.61 7.70
CA ASN A 265 31.87 -21.75 6.90
C ASN A 265 30.42 -21.61 6.41
N ASP A 266 29.52 -21.23 7.31
CA ASP A 266 28.09 -21.01 7.01
C ASP A 266 27.92 -19.86 6.03
N TYR A 267 28.66 -18.77 6.21
CA TYR A 267 28.69 -17.63 5.29
C TYR A 267 29.10 -18.05 3.87
N ILE A 268 30.21 -18.79 3.73
CA ILE A 268 30.70 -19.27 2.42
C ILE A 268 29.67 -20.21 1.78
N HIS A 269 29.07 -21.11 2.57
CA HIS A 269 28.08 -22.06 2.09
C HIS A 269 26.81 -21.35 1.61
N ALA A 270 26.26 -20.44 2.43
CA ALA A 270 25.09 -19.63 2.11
C ALA A 270 25.32 -18.79 0.84
N GLN A 271 26.46 -18.11 0.75
CA GLN A 271 26.82 -17.30 -0.42
C GLN A 271 26.90 -18.15 -1.71
N LYS A 272 27.57 -19.31 -1.66
CA LYS A 272 27.67 -20.21 -2.82
C LYS A 272 26.29 -20.71 -3.26
N LYS A 273 25.49 -21.18 -2.30
CA LYS A 273 24.15 -21.71 -2.56
C LYS A 273 23.19 -20.65 -3.12
N HIS A 274 23.22 -19.44 -2.57
CA HIS A 274 22.42 -18.32 -3.08
C HIS A 274 22.85 -17.94 -4.49
N LYS A 275 24.16 -17.85 -4.75
CA LYS A 275 24.68 -17.56 -6.09
C LYS A 275 24.22 -18.60 -7.12
N GLU A 276 24.27 -19.89 -6.80
CA GLU A 276 23.75 -20.96 -7.64
C GLU A 276 22.24 -20.83 -7.86
N TRP A 277 21.49 -20.51 -6.80
CA TRP A 277 20.05 -20.28 -6.89
C TRP A 277 19.72 -19.11 -7.84
N VAL A 278 20.41 -17.98 -7.75
CA VAL A 278 20.22 -16.84 -8.67
C VAL A 278 20.48 -17.26 -10.11
N ILE A 279 21.61 -17.95 -10.37
CA ILE A 279 21.99 -18.41 -11.72
C ILE A 279 20.91 -19.30 -12.34
N ASN A 280 20.36 -20.23 -11.56
CA ASN A 280 19.34 -21.16 -12.03
C ASN A 280 17.99 -20.48 -12.37
N HIS A 281 17.78 -19.23 -11.97
CA HIS A 281 16.54 -18.50 -12.20
C HIS A 281 16.69 -17.33 -13.20
N MET A 282 17.90 -17.07 -13.72
CA MET A 282 18.16 -15.92 -14.60
C MET A 282 17.32 -15.92 -15.88
N ASP A 283 17.09 -17.09 -16.48
CA ASP A 283 16.41 -17.20 -17.78
C ASP A 283 14.89 -17.09 -17.69
N LEU A 284 14.32 -17.02 -16.47
CA LEU A 284 12.87 -16.97 -16.29
C LEU A 284 12.27 -15.63 -16.74
N ASN A 285 13.02 -14.53 -16.62
CA ASN A 285 12.58 -13.19 -16.99
C ASN A 285 13.73 -12.35 -17.52
N LEU A 286 13.50 -11.72 -18.67
CA LEU A 286 14.44 -10.77 -19.26
C LEU A 286 14.28 -9.37 -18.66
N GLU A 287 15.40 -8.67 -18.53
CA GLU A 287 15.44 -7.26 -18.17
C GLU A 287 14.72 -6.40 -19.22
N LYS A 288 13.85 -5.50 -18.75
CA LYS A 288 13.25 -4.46 -19.60
C LYS A 288 14.15 -3.24 -19.64
N LYS A 289 15.26 -3.34 -20.38
CA LYS A 289 16.32 -2.31 -20.41
C LYS A 289 15.80 -0.95 -20.90
N THR A 290 14.91 -0.97 -21.88
CA THR A 290 14.41 0.26 -22.50
C THR A 290 13.12 0.73 -21.82
N LYS A 291 13.17 1.96 -21.32
CA LYS A 291 12.03 2.68 -20.75
C LYS A 291 11.48 3.65 -21.79
N LEU A 292 10.22 3.49 -22.15
CA LEU A 292 9.47 4.33 -23.06
C LEU A 292 8.46 5.14 -22.26
N MET A 293 8.46 6.45 -22.45
CA MET A 293 7.44 7.35 -21.91
C MET A 293 6.74 8.04 -23.07
N VAL A 294 5.43 7.86 -23.16
CA VAL A 294 4.57 8.49 -24.15
C VAL A 294 3.73 9.55 -23.47
N VAL A 295 3.74 10.76 -24.01
CA VAL A 295 2.94 11.86 -23.51
C VAL A 295 2.00 12.32 -24.62
N ASP A 296 0.72 12.03 -24.42
CA ASP A 296 -0.36 12.34 -25.36
C ASP A 296 -1.68 12.53 -24.61
N LYS A 297 -2.23 13.75 -24.68
CA LYS A 297 -3.49 14.13 -24.03
C LYS A 297 -4.66 13.23 -24.42
N ASN A 298 -4.69 12.72 -25.65
CA ASN A 298 -5.78 11.90 -26.14
C ASN A 298 -5.45 10.40 -26.16
N MET A 299 -4.25 10.01 -25.73
CA MET A 299 -3.81 8.62 -25.64
C MET A 299 -4.09 7.79 -26.90
N ARG A 300 -3.80 8.37 -28.08
CA ARG A 300 -4.03 7.77 -29.40
C ARG A 300 -3.44 6.37 -29.52
N ILE A 301 -2.36 6.11 -28.79
CA ILE A 301 -1.71 4.80 -28.75
C ILE A 301 -2.63 3.66 -28.31
N PHE A 302 -3.68 3.94 -27.54
CA PHE A 302 -4.67 2.93 -27.14
C PHE A 302 -5.81 2.76 -28.16
N SER A 303 -5.98 3.70 -29.08
CA SER A 303 -6.96 3.59 -30.17
C SER A 303 -6.46 2.68 -31.31
N MET A 304 -5.14 2.52 -31.42
CA MET A 304 -4.50 1.65 -32.40
C MET A 304 -4.46 0.23 -31.85
N GLN A 305 -5.12 -0.73 -32.52
CA GLN A 305 -5.10 -2.15 -32.17
C GLN A 305 -3.70 -2.75 -32.40
N HIS A 306 -2.76 -2.50 -31.49
CA HIS A 306 -1.48 -3.20 -31.49
C HIS A 306 -1.54 -4.39 -30.55
N GLU A 307 -0.98 -5.51 -31.01
CA GLU A 307 -0.84 -6.72 -30.22
C GLU A 307 -0.12 -6.44 -28.89
N SER A 308 -0.60 -7.06 -27.82
CA SER A 308 -0.21 -6.88 -26.42
C SER A 308 1.25 -7.19 -26.07
N ASP A 309 2.08 -7.57 -27.06
CA ASP A 309 3.42 -8.08 -26.88
C ASP A 309 4.47 -7.01 -26.54
N PHE A 310 4.28 -5.74 -26.92
CA PHE A 310 5.30 -4.72 -26.67
C PHE A 310 5.52 -4.44 -25.18
N ARG A 311 4.46 -4.52 -24.37
CA ARG A 311 4.55 -4.36 -22.90
C ARG A 311 5.36 -5.48 -22.24
N LYS A 312 5.55 -6.62 -22.91
CA LYS A 312 6.41 -7.70 -22.43
C LYS A 312 7.89 -7.35 -22.60
N LYS A 313 8.26 -6.66 -23.69
CA LYS A 313 9.65 -6.33 -24.02
C LYS A 313 10.14 -5.04 -23.36
N TYR A 314 9.32 -3.99 -23.34
CA TYR A 314 9.73 -2.66 -22.87
C TYR A 314 8.99 -2.25 -21.59
N SER A 315 9.63 -1.40 -20.79
CA SER A 315 8.94 -0.70 -19.72
C SER A 315 8.22 0.50 -20.33
N PHE A 316 6.90 0.50 -20.28
CA PHE A 316 6.06 1.44 -21.00
C PHE A 316 5.24 2.30 -20.03
N ARG A 317 5.25 3.62 -20.23
CA ARG A 317 4.53 4.62 -19.42
C ARG A 317 3.79 5.56 -20.36
N CYS A 318 2.53 5.83 -20.06
CA CYS A 318 1.71 6.78 -20.78
C CYS A 318 1.24 7.86 -19.83
N PHE A 319 1.42 9.13 -20.21
CA PHE A 319 0.90 10.28 -19.49
C PHE A 319 0.07 11.18 -20.42
N THR A 320 -1.03 11.73 -19.90
CA THR A 320 -1.86 12.69 -20.65
C THR A 320 -1.14 14.02 -20.82
N GLN A 321 -0.29 14.34 -19.84
CA GLN A 321 0.50 15.55 -19.78
C GLN A 321 1.76 15.31 -18.96
N PHE A 322 2.74 16.20 -19.10
CA PHE A 322 3.81 16.27 -18.12
C PHE A 322 3.28 16.79 -16.79
N ASP A 323 3.86 16.29 -15.70
CA ASP A 323 3.69 16.84 -14.38
C ASP A 323 4.53 18.12 -14.19
N ASP A 324 4.25 18.85 -13.11
CA ASP A 324 4.96 20.08 -12.80
C ASP A 324 6.47 19.81 -12.64
N ASN A 325 7.28 20.60 -13.36
CA ASN A 325 8.74 20.46 -13.42
C ASN A 325 9.24 19.08 -13.85
N PHE A 326 8.41 18.29 -14.53
CA PHE A 326 8.78 16.98 -15.08
C PHE A 326 9.25 15.96 -14.03
N LYS A 327 8.87 16.11 -12.75
CA LYS A 327 9.34 15.28 -11.63
C LYS A 327 9.23 13.78 -11.94
N ASN A 328 8.10 13.31 -12.46
CA ASN A 328 7.86 11.92 -12.82
C ASN A 328 8.73 11.48 -14.00
N SER A 329 8.94 12.35 -14.99
CA SER A 329 9.83 12.08 -16.13
C SER A 329 11.27 11.88 -15.65
N LEU A 330 11.75 12.77 -14.78
CA LEU A 330 13.10 12.73 -14.23
C LEU A 330 13.28 11.55 -13.26
N LYS A 331 12.25 11.22 -12.47
CA LYS A 331 12.20 10.07 -11.57
C LYS A 331 12.28 8.74 -12.33
N ILE A 332 11.56 8.60 -13.44
CA ILE A 332 11.54 7.36 -14.24
C ILE A 332 12.83 7.20 -15.07
N ARG A 333 13.41 8.32 -15.52
CA ARG A 333 14.53 8.38 -16.49
C ARG A 333 14.26 7.52 -17.73
N PRO A 334 13.20 7.81 -18.50
CA PRO A 334 12.93 7.08 -19.74
C PRO A 334 14.11 7.21 -20.71
N SER A 335 14.37 6.15 -21.46
CA SER A 335 15.38 6.14 -22.53
C SER A 335 14.87 6.87 -23.77
N ILE A 336 13.56 6.80 -24.02
CA ILE A 336 12.88 7.48 -25.12
C ILE A 336 11.64 8.19 -24.56
N ILE A 337 11.54 9.48 -24.85
CA ILE A 337 10.39 10.33 -24.56
C ILE A 337 9.68 10.61 -25.87
N VAL A 338 8.45 10.11 -26.00
CA VAL A 338 7.58 10.36 -27.14
C VAL A 338 6.57 11.43 -26.74
N TYR A 339 6.50 12.50 -27.50
CA TYR A 339 5.63 13.62 -27.23
C TYR A 339 4.76 13.95 -28.44
N GLN A 340 3.44 13.96 -28.22
CA GLN A 340 2.47 14.35 -29.23
C GLN A 340 2.26 15.87 -29.18
N LEU A 341 2.83 16.61 -30.14
CA LEU A 341 2.57 18.05 -30.23
C LEU A 341 1.12 18.31 -30.64
N LEU A 342 0.60 19.46 -30.21
CA LEU A 342 -0.77 19.90 -30.52
C LEU A 342 -1.80 18.84 -30.09
N SER A 343 -1.58 18.25 -28.92
CA SER A 343 -2.40 17.16 -28.38
C SER A 343 -3.84 17.58 -28.02
N ASP A 344 -4.14 18.88 -28.03
CA ASP A 344 -5.50 19.40 -27.89
C ASP A 344 -6.42 19.02 -29.05
N ILE A 345 -5.86 18.77 -30.24
CA ILE A 345 -6.61 18.32 -31.41
C ILE A 345 -7.06 16.89 -31.14
N SER A 346 -8.34 16.61 -31.24
CA SER A 346 -8.85 15.26 -31.03
C SER A 346 -8.57 14.34 -32.23
N PRO A 347 -8.53 13.00 -32.06
CA PRO A 347 -8.27 12.07 -33.16
C PRO A 347 -9.31 12.18 -34.31
N ASP A 348 -10.56 12.53 -34.00
CA ASP A 348 -11.63 12.76 -34.97
C ASP A 348 -11.47 14.06 -35.77
N GLU A 349 -10.60 14.97 -35.32
CA GLU A 349 -10.33 16.25 -36.00
C GLU A 349 -9.10 16.20 -36.90
N GLU A 350 -8.39 15.07 -36.97
CA GLU A 350 -7.11 14.97 -37.71
C GLU A 350 -7.24 15.36 -39.19
N ALA A 351 -8.33 14.96 -39.87
CA ALA A 351 -8.55 15.32 -41.27
C ALA A 351 -8.80 16.82 -41.50
N ILE A 352 -9.47 17.50 -40.55
CA ILE A 352 -9.70 18.96 -40.61
C ILE A 352 -8.39 19.68 -40.28
N PHE A 353 -7.65 19.16 -39.31
CA PHE A 353 -6.35 19.66 -38.93
C PHE A 353 -5.36 19.60 -40.10
N GLU A 354 -5.28 18.50 -40.85
CA GLU A 354 -4.44 18.41 -42.04
C GLU A 354 -4.73 19.51 -43.08
N LYS A 355 -6.02 19.80 -43.32
CA LYS A 355 -6.44 20.93 -44.19
C LYS A 355 -6.01 22.28 -43.60
N ALA A 356 -6.12 22.46 -42.28
CA ALA A 356 -5.65 23.69 -41.62
C ALA A 356 -4.13 23.86 -41.78
N LEU A 357 -3.37 22.76 -41.71
CA LEU A 357 -1.92 22.79 -41.95
C LEU A 357 -1.57 23.16 -43.38
N GLU A 358 -2.31 22.64 -44.36
CA GLU A 358 -2.11 22.98 -45.77
C GLU A 358 -2.31 24.48 -46.00
N LYS A 359 -3.36 25.07 -45.40
CA LYS A 359 -3.61 26.52 -45.44
C LYS A 359 -2.48 27.34 -44.81
N ILE A 360 -1.93 26.90 -43.68
CA ILE A 360 -0.83 27.61 -43.01
C ILE A 360 0.45 27.55 -43.86
N LYS A 361 0.72 26.41 -44.50
CA LYS A 361 1.87 26.23 -45.40
C LYS A 361 1.70 27.01 -46.70
N SER A 362 0.47 27.07 -47.21
CA SER A 362 0.10 27.67 -48.49
C SER A 362 -1.13 28.57 -48.31
N PRO A 363 -0.95 29.85 -47.96
CA PRO A 363 -2.05 30.77 -47.63
C PRO A 363 -3.09 30.96 -48.74
N GLU A 364 -2.75 30.63 -49.98
CA GLU A 364 -3.63 30.74 -51.15
C GLU A 364 -4.65 29.59 -51.25
N VAL A 365 -4.37 28.44 -50.62
CA VAL A 365 -5.25 27.25 -50.69
C VAL A 365 -6.59 27.57 -50.04
N THR A 366 -7.69 27.22 -50.69
CA THR A 366 -9.05 27.38 -50.14
C THR A 366 -9.72 26.02 -50.03
N HIS A 367 -10.22 25.69 -48.84
CA HIS A 367 -11.03 24.49 -48.63
C HIS A 367 -12.50 24.86 -48.50
N ASN A 368 -13.35 24.14 -49.24
CA ASN A 368 -14.79 24.23 -49.10
C ASN A 368 -15.27 23.21 -48.05
N PHE A 369 -16.12 23.66 -47.15
CA PHE A 369 -16.76 22.83 -46.13
C PHE A 369 -18.27 22.94 -46.32
N GLU A 370 -18.93 21.79 -46.46
CA GLU A 370 -20.40 21.72 -46.56
C GLU A 370 -21.05 22.00 -45.19
N ASP A 371 -20.38 21.55 -44.13
CA ASP A 371 -20.81 21.73 -42.76
C ASP A 371 -20.25 23.03 -42.15
N LYS A 372 -21.15 23.84 -41.59
CA LYS A 372 -20.81 25.09 -40.89
C LYS A 372 -19.94 24.83 -39.66
N ASP A 373 -20.17 23.73 -38.95
CA ASP A 373 -19.43 23.41 -37.73
C ASP A 373 -17.98 23.02 -38.08
N GLN A 374 -17.79 22.22 -39.13
CA GLN A 374 -16.45 21.93 -39.66
C GLN A 374 -15.71 23.20 -40.10
N LYS A 375 -16.39 24.12 -40.80
CA LYS A 375 -15.79 25.40 -41.21
C LYS A 375 -15.36 26.24 -40.02
N LYS A 376 -16.18 26.29 -38.97
CA LYS A 376 -15.89 27.01 -37.74
C LYS A 376 -14.65 26.41 -37.06
N ARG A 377 -14.63 25.09 -36.82
CA ARG A 377 -13.48 24.39 -36.23
C ARG A 377 -12.20 24.58 -37.05
N TYR A 378 -12.29 24.46 -38.37
CA TYR A 378 -11.17 24.73 -39.27
C TYR A 378 -10.59 26.14 -39.07
N THR A 379 -11.45 27.16 -38.95
CA THR A 379 -11.02 28.55 -38.76
C THR A 379 -10.32 28.71 -37.41
N GLU A 380 -10.90 28.16 -36.34
CA GLU A 380 -10.31 28.16 -34.99
C GLU A 380 -8.93 27.49 -34.97
N LEU A 381 -8.77 26.36 -35.69
CA LEU A 381 -7.48 25.67 -35.84
C LEU A 381 -6.45 26.55 -36.54
N VAL A 382 -6.79 27.13 -37.71
CA VAL A 382 -5.87 27.98 -38.47
C VAL A 382 -5.36 29.17 -37.63
N GLU A 383 -6.25 29.79 -36.84
CA GLU A 383 -5.90 30.91 -35.97
C GLU A 383 -5.11 30.47 -34.72
N GLY A 384 -5.43 29.31 -34.13
CA GLY A 384 -4.86 28.84 -32.87
C GLY A 384 -3.47 28.21 -32.99
N ILE A 385 -3.21 27.47 -34.08
CA ILE A 385 -2.00 26.66 -34.28
C ILE A 385 -0.71 27.41 -33.99
N PRO A 386 -0.46 28.63 -34.52
CA PRO A 386 0.81 29.34 -34.27
C PRO A 386 1.08 29.62 -32.79
N SER A 387 0.03 29.95 -32.02
CA SER A 387 0.15 30.19 -30.57
C SER A 387 0.47 28.90 -29.82
N TRP A 388 -0.24 27.81 -30.15
CA TRP A 388 -0.01 26.50 -29.54
C TRP A 388 1.39 25.98 -29.83
N GLN A 389 1.87 26.11 -31.07
CA GLN A 389 3.25 25.73 -31.45
C GLN A 389 4.28 26.40 -30.54
N LYS A 390 4.15 27.71 -30.30
CA LYS A 390 5.09 28.46 -29.44
C LYS A 390 5.06 27.95 -28.00
N SER A 391 3.88 27.68 -27.46
CA SER A 391 3.69 27.12 -26.12
C SER A 391 4.35 25.74 -25.99
N GLU A 392 4.06 24.84 -26.93
CA GLU A 392 4.57 23.47 -26.92
C GLU A 392 6.10 23.42 -27.08
N ILE A 393 6.67 24.22 -27.98
CA ILE A 393 8.13 24.34 -28.15
C ILE A 393 8.78 24.88 -26.87
N SER A 394 8.16 25.84 -26.18
CA SER A 394 8.66 26.33 -24.89
C SER A 394 8.66 25.23 -23.81
N LYS A 395 7.63 24.38 -23.77
CA LYS A 395 7.60 23.22 -22.87
C LYS A 395 8.75 22.25 -23.17
N ILE A 396 8.97 21.92 -24.45
CA ILE A 396 10.08 21.05 -24.86
C ILE A 396 11.45 21.66 -24.53
N GLN A 397 11.62 22.98 -24.71
CA GLN A 397 12.84 23.68 -24.31
C GLN A 397 13.10 23.55 -22.80
N ARG A 398 12.07 23.71 -21.96
CA ARG A 398 12.18 23.51 -20.51
C ARG A 398 12.58 22.08 -20.18
N LEU A 399 11.92 21.09 -20.79
CA LEU A 399 12.26 19.67 -20.61
C LEU A 399 13.73 19.40 -20.96
N ILE A 400 14.22 19.89 -22.10
CA ILE A 400 15.62 19.71 -22.52
C ILE A 400 16.58 20.39 -21.54
N THR A 401 16.20 21.54 -20.99
CA THR A 401 17.01 22.24 -19.99
C THR A 401 17.16 21.39 -18.73
N GLU A 402 16.08 20.79 -18.23
CA GLU A 402 16.12 19.85 -17.10
C GLU A 402 16.88 18.57 -17.42
N ILE A 403 16.76 18.03 -18.64
CA ILE A 403 17.54 16.85 -19.05
C ILE A 403 19.03 17.17 -19.04
N LYS A 404 19.43 18.33 -19.56
CA LYS A 404 20.83 18.75 -19.64
C LYS A 404 21.45 19.04 -18.29
N SER A 405 20.66 19.34 -17.25
CA SER A 405 21.17 19.53 -15.90
C SER A 405 21.54 18.21 -15.21
N ILE A 406 21.16 17.07 -15.80
CA ILE A 406 21.39 15.74 -15.23
C ILE A 406 22.57 15.05 -15.93
N ASP A 407 23.60 14.75 -15.14
CA ASP A 407 24.77 14.03 -15.62
C ASP A 407 24.42 12.64 -16.17
N ASN A 408 25.03 12.30 -17.30
CA ASN A 408 24.88 11.01 -17.97
C ASN A 408 23.42 10.66 -18.35
N TYR A 409 22.56 11.66 -18.56
CA TYR A 409 21.19 11.47 -19.02
C TYR A 409 20.94 12.21 -20.34
N SER A 410 20.68 11.44 -21.40
CA SER A 410 20.45 11.97 -22.74
C SER A 410 19.43 11.12 -23.52
N PRO A 411 18.15 11.14 -23.12
CA PRO A 411 17.10 10.35 -23.77
C PRO A 411 16.86 10.80 -25.21
N ILE A 412 16.35 9.90 -26.05
CA ILE A 412 15.82 10.30 -27.36
C ILE A 412 14.48 10.99 -27.14
N ILE A 413 14.31 12.20 -27.67
CA ILE A 413 13.04 12.91 -27.65
C ILE A 413 12.43 12.83 -29.05
N VAL A 414 11.25 12.22 -29.15
CA VAL A 414 10.53 12.04 -30.40
C VAL A 414 9.30 12.93 -30.39
N LEU A 415 9.23 13.89 -31.31
CA LEU A 415 8.14 14.85 -31.42
C LEU A 415 7.25 14.49 -32.61
N PHE A 416 6.02 14.07 -32.35
CA PHE A 416 4.99 13.83 -33.37
C PHE A 416 4.18 15.10 -33.65
N ASN A 417 3.51 15.16 -34.80
CA ASN A 417 2.86 16.37 -35.35
C ASN A 417 3.78 17.59 -35.47
N CYS A 418 5.09 17.40 -35.64
CA CYS A 418 6.04 18.48 -35.86
C CYS A 418 6.24 18.72 -37.37
N PHE A 419 5.39 19.55 -37.98
CA PHE A 419 5.43 19.83 -39.42
C PHE A 419 6.13 21.15 -39.79
N TRP A 420 6.46 21.99 -38.80
CA TRP A 420 7.05 23.32 -39.00
C TRP A 420 8.55 23.38 -38.71
N GLN A 421 9.11 22.35 -38.10
CA GLN A 421 10.53 22.27 -37.74
C GLN A 421 11.07 20.90 -38.14
N THR A 422 12.32 20.87 -38.61
CA THR A 422 13.02 19.62 -38.89
C THR A 422 13.82 19.19 -37.67
N SER A 423 14.13 17.88 -37.56
CA SER A 423 15.01 17.35 -36.51
C SER A 423 16.31 18.16 -36.42
N LYS A 424 16.95 18.45 -37.55
CA LYS A 424 18.20 19.22 -37.60
C LYS A 424 18.04 20.63 -37.03
N SER A 425 16.98 21.34 -37.41
CA SER A 425 16.75 22.70 -36.93
C SER A 425 16.51 22.74 -35.42
N LEU A 426 15.75 21.79 -34.85
CA LEU A 426 15.57 21.70 -33.40
C LEU A 426 16.83 21.26 -32.66
N GLN A 427 17.60 20.33 -33.23
CA GLN A 427 18.88 19.89 -32.66
C GLN A 427 19.87 21.05 -32.54
N GLU A 428 19.95 21.90 -33.55
CA GLU A 428 20.79 23.11 -33.55
C GLU A 428 20.24 24.16 -32.57
N SER A 429 18.94 24.46 -32.64
CA SER A 429 18.29 25.49 -31.82
C SER A 429 18.37 25.19 -30.32
N PHE A 430 18.15 23.93 -29.94
CA PHE A 430 18.24 23.51 -28.54
C PHE A 430 19.61 23.00 -28.13
N MET A 431 20.57 22.95 -29.07
CA MET A 431 21.88 22.30 -28.88
C MET A 431 21.73 20.89 -28.27
N TYR A 432 20.80 20.10 -28.80
CA TYR A 432 20.47 18.77 -28.27
C TYR A 432 20.32 17.76 -29.42
N PRO A 433 21.32 16.90 -29.66
CA PRO A 433 21.38 16.06 -30.86
C PRO A 433 20.35 14.93 -30.89
N MET A 434 19.77 14.57 -29.74
CA MET A 434 18.90 13.39 -29.61
C MET A 434 17.41 13.71 -29.79
N ILE A 435 17.06 14.80 -30.50
CA ILE A 435 15.67 15.11 -30.89
C ILE A 435 15.40 14.60 -32.30
N VAL A 436 14.24 13.96 -32.47
CA VAL A 436 13.72 13.47 -33.73
C VAL A 436 12.30 13.99 -33.93
N THR A 437 12.00 14.55 -35.09
CA THR A 437 10.66 15.05 -35.44
C THR A 437 9.98 14.16 -36.46
N TYR A 438 8.68 13.95 -36.28
CA TYR A 438 7.79 13.32 -37.25
C TYR A 438 6.61 14.26 -37.55
N GLY A 439 6.30 14.45 -38.83
CA GLY A 439 5.26 15.36 -39.28
C GLY A 439 3.82 14.84 -39.11
N HIS A 440 3.66 13.56 -38.80
CA HIS A 440 2.37 12.88 -38.66
C HIS A 440 2.01 12.62 -37.19
N SER A 441 0.76 12.18 -36.97
CA SER A 441 0.24 11.79 -35.66
C SER A 441 1.01 10.60 -35.08
N LEU A 442 0.97 10.46 -33.76
CA LEU A 442 1.66 9.40 -33.03
C LEU A 442 1.30 8.03 -33.60
N ASN A 443 2.33 7.29 -34.01
CA ASN A 443 2.20 5.93 -34.52
C ASN A 443 3.12 5.00 -33.71
N MET A 444 2.55 3.92 -33.18
CA MET A 444 3.28 3.01 -32.30
C MET A 444 4.35 2.21 -33.03
N ASP A 445 4.16 1.84 -34.30
CA ASP A 445 5.17 1.11 -35.07
C ASP A 445 6.46 1.92 -35.21
N VAL A 446 6.33 3.24 -35.38
CA VAL A 446 7.49 4.16 -35.39
C VAL A 446 8.20 4.15 -34.04
N VAL A 447 7.46 4.26 -32.93
CA VAL A 447 8.02 4.21 -31.57
C VAL A 447 8.74 2.88 -31.31
N MET A 448 8.15 1.77 -31.75
CA MET A 448 8.69 0.43 -31.58
C MET A 448 9.96 0.21 -32.39
N ASN A 449 9.99 0.67 -33.64
CA ASN A 449 11.19 0.62 -34.47
C ASN A 449 12.33 1.45 -33.85
N LEU A 450 12.03 2.63 -33.32
CA LEU A 450 13.02 3.46 -32.62
C LEU A 450 13.55 2.79 -31.36
N ALA A 451 12.69 2.15 -30.56
CA ALA A 451 13.10 1.39 -29.39
C ALA A 451 14.04 0.23 -29.74
N GLN A 452 13.73 -0.52 -30.81
CA GLN A 452 14.60 -1.60 -31.28
C GLN A 452 15.96 -1.09 -31.76
N ILE A 453 15.97 -0.01 -32.54
CA ILE A 453 17.23 0.62 -33.02
C ILE A 453 18.05 1.12 -31.83
N TYR A 454 17.40 1.73 -30.84
CA TYR A 454 18.06 2.21 -29.63
C TYR A 454 18.71 1.06 -28.85
N GLU A 455 17.98 -0.03 -28.58
CA GLU A 455 18.54 -1.20 -27.89
C GLU A 455 19.75 -1.77 -28.61
N LYS A 456 19.62 -2.01 -29.92
CA LYS A 456 20.72 -2.55 -30.72
C LYS A 456 21.97 -1.67 -30.60
N ARG A 457 21.83 -0.35 -30.71
CA ARG A 457 22.95 0.59 -30.56
C ARG A 457 23.54 0.58 -29.15
N GLN A 458 22.72 0.50 -28.11
CA GLN A 458 23.22 0.43 -26.73
C GLN A 458 23.97 -0.88 -26.47
N GLU A 459 23.49 -2.00 -27.01
CA GLU A 459 24.15 -3.30 -26.89
C GLU A 459 25.47 -3.35 -27.65
N GLU A 460 25.53 -2.77 -28.86
CA GLU A 460 26.76 -2.62 -29.63
C GLU A 460 27.79 -1.76 -28.86
N LYS A 461 27.37 -0.59 -28.36
CA LYS A 461 28.22 0.31 -27.56
C LYS A 461 28.74 -0.37 -26.29
N LEU A 462 27.88 -1.10 -25.58
CA LEU A 462 28.26 -1.83 -24.37
C LEU A 462 29.24 -2.96 -24.70
N SER A 463 28.99 -3.74 -25.75
CA SER A 463 29.89 -4.81 -26.21
C SER A 463 31.26 -4.25 -26.58
N GLU A 464 31.31 -3.11 -27.28
CA GLU A 464 32.56 -2.44 -27.63
C GLU A 464 33.33 -1.94 -26.39
N LEU A 465 32.64 -1.31 -25.44
CA LEU A 465 33.25 -0.89 -24.16
C LEU A 465 33.83 -2.07 -23.38
N ILE A 466 33.10 -3.18 -23.31
CA ILE A 466 33.55 -4.41 -22.65
C ILE A 466 34.78 -4.98 -23.38
N LYS A 467 34.75 -5.08 -24.71
CA LYS A 467 35.90 -5.55 -25.52
C LYS A 467 37.13 -4.68 -25.29
N ASN A 468 36.99 -3.37 -25.32
CA ASN A 468 38.07 -2.42 -25.07
C ASN A 468 38.61 -2.57 -23.65
N LYS A 469 37.74 -2.76 -22.65
CA LYS A 469 38.14 -3.01 -21.26
C LYS A 469 38.90 -4.34 -21.12
N ILE A 470 38.41 -5.42 -21.72
CA ILE A 470 39.08 -6.73 -21.74
C ILE A 470 40.47 -6.61 -22.36
N GLN A 471 40.58 -5.95 -23.51
CA GLN A 471 41.88 -5.73 -24.17
C GLN A 471 42.83 -4.92 -23.29
N SER A 472 42.35 -3.85 -22.64
CA SER A 472 43.16 -3.05 -21.73
C SER A 472 43.68 -3.85 -20.52
N LEU A 473 42.85 -4.73 -19.96
CA LEU A 473 43.22 -5.60 -18.84
C LEU A 473 44.20 -6.68 -19.28
N LYS A 474 43.95 -7.33 -20.42
CA LYS A 474 44.86 -8.33 -21.01
C LYS A 474 46.23 -7.75 -21.34
N LYS A 475 46.30 -6.50 -21.81
CA LYS A 475 47.57 -5.78 -22.02
C LYS A 475 48.32 -5.52 -20.70
N ARG A 476 47.61 -5.21 -19.62
CA ARG A 476 48.20 -4.94 -18.30
C ARG A 476 48.76 -6.19 -17.63
N ASP A 477 48.03 -7.31 -17.66
CA ASP A 477 48.48 -8.59 -17.13
C ASP A 477 47.84 -9.76 -17.91
N PRO A 478 48.54 -10.30 -18.91
CA PRO A 478 48.04 -11.41 -19.72
C PRO A 478 47.78 -12.68 -18.93
N ARG A 479 48.55 -12.94 -17.86
CA ARG A 479 48.44 -14.16 -17.06
C ARG A 479 47.17 -14.14 -16.21
N LYS A 480 46.88 -13.02 -15.56
CA LYS A 480 45.69 -12.86 -14.71
C LYS A 480 44.39 -12.74 -15.53
N TYR A 481 44.43 -12.04 -16.65
CA TYR A 481 43.22 -11.63 -17.39
C TYR A 481 43.01 -12.39 -18.71
N GLY A 482 43.88 -13.35 -19.07
CA GLY A 482 43.81 -14.09 -20.32
C GLY A 482 42.46 -14.80 -20.56
N ARG A 483 41.82 -15.28 -19.49
CA ARG A 483 40.54 -16.01 -19.53
C ARG A 483 39.28 -15.15 -19.45
N LEU A 484 39.41 -13.83 -19.27
CA LEU A 484 38.26 -12.93 -19.22
C LEU A 484 37.49 -12.94 -20.55
N ASN A 485 36.18 -13.04 -20.44
CA ASN A 485 35.21 -12.99 -21.54
C ASN A 485 34.14 -11.90 -21.25
N GLU A 486 33.23 -11.65 -22.21
CA GLU A 486 32.19 -10.63 -22.05
C GLU A 486 31.18 -10.95 -20.94
N SER A 487 30.89 -12.23 -20.70
CA SER A 487 29.93 -12.65 -19.67
C SER A 487 30.43 -12.38 -18.26
N ASP A 488 31.74 -12.28 -18.05
CA ASP A 488 32.34 -11.91 -16.75
C ASP A 488 32.06 -10.45 -16.37
N PHE A 489 31.72 -9.59 -17.35
CA PHE A 489 31.37 -8.18 -17.14
C PHE A 489 29.86 -7.96 -17.06
N LYS A 490 29.05 -8.96 -17.42
CA LYS A 490 27.60 -8.90 -17.27
C LYS A 490 27.22 -9.39 -15.90
N GLU A 491 26.65 -8.50 -15.11
CA GLU A 491 26.12 -8.86 -13.80
C GLU A 491 24.99 -9.87 -13.93
N LYS A 492 25.03 -10.89 -13.08
CA LYS A 492 24.02 -11.95 -13.04
C LYS A 492 22.83 -11.45 -12.24
N LYS A 493 21.69 -11.19 -12.90
CA LYS A 493 20.48 -10.69 -12.25
C LYS A 493 19.30 -11.62 -12.52
N TYR A 494 18.58 -11.97 -11.47
CA TYR A 494 17.29 -12.63 -11.57
C TYR A 494 16.18 -11.59 -11.43
N PHE A 495 15.54 -11.24 -12.55
CA PHE A 495 14.42 -10.30 -12.57
C PHE A 495 13.12 -10.98 -12.13
N ILE A 496 12.36 -10.31 -11.27
CA ILE A 496 11.17 -10.90 -10.64
C ILE A 496 9.92 -10.37 -11.33
N LYS A 497 8.97 -11.27 -11.67
CA LYS A 497 7.65 -10.85 -12.16
C LYS A 497 6.88 -10.14 -11.05
N LYS A 498 6.15 -9.07 -11.40
CA LYS A 498 5.31 -8.28 -10.47
C LYS A 498 4.28 -9.12 -9.69
N SER A 499 3.79 -10.21 -10.29
CA SER A 499 2.82 -11.12 -9.68
C SER A 499 3.44 -12.17 -8.76
N ASN A 500 4.78 -12.32 -8.78
CA ASN A 500 5.47 -13.28 -7.94
C ASN A 500 5.52 -12.77 -6.49
N THR A 501 5.33 -13.66 -5.51
CA THR A 501 5.41 -13.34 -4.09
C THR A 501 6.80 -12.78 -3.70
N LEU A 502 7.87 -13.22 -4.36
CA LEU A 502 9.23 -12.69 -4.21
C LEU A 502 9.35 -11.21 -4.58
N SER A 503 8.40 -10.64 -5.34
CA SER A 503 8.42 -9.22 -5.70
C SER A 503 7.98 -8.31 -4.56
N PHE A 504 7.52 -8.86 -3.44
CA PHE A 504 7.08 -8.11 -2.28
C PHE A 504 8.09 -8.25 -1.14
N GLY A 505 8.43 -7.13 -0.52
CA GLY A 505 9.17 -7.09 0.73
C GLY A 505 8.57 -6.07 1.69
N SER A 506 9.03 -6.04 2.94
CA SER A 506 8.56 -5.06 3.91
C SER A 506 9.58 -4.78 5.02
N MET A 507 9.50 -3.58 5.57
CA MET A 507 10.24 -3.16 6.77
C MET A 507 9.28 -2.78 7.89
N LYS A 508 9.70 -2.99 9.13
CA LYS A 508 8.95 -2.65 10.34
C LYS A 508 9.63 -1.49 11.04
N ASN A 509 8.84 -0.47 11.39
CA ASN A 509 9.28 0.68 12.19
C ASN A 509 8.37 0.81 13.40
N THR A 510 8.94 0.99 14.57
CA THR A 510 8.15 1.19 15.80
C THR A 510 7.58 2.60 15.82
N ILE A 511 6.29 2.72 16.09
CA ILE A 511 5.56 3.98 16.23
C ILE A 511 4.76 3.97 17.53
N LEU A 512 4.43 5.16 18.03
CA LEU A 512 3.55 5.31 19.20
C LEU A 512 2.12 5.60 18.74
N LEU A 513 1.23 4.61 18.84
CA LEU A 513 -0.19 4.78 18.53
C LEU A 513 -0.85 5.60 19.65
N THR A 514 -1.42 6.76 19.28
CA THR A 514 -1.99 7.73 20.24
C THR A 514 -3.51 7.78 20.23
N LEU A 515 -4.12 7.48 19.08
CA LEU A 515 -5.57 7.48 18.92
C LEU A 515 -6.02 6.37 17.96
N LEU A 516 -7.06 5.65 18.34
CA LEU A 516 -7.71 4.63 17.53
C LEU A 516 -9.22 4.83 17.52
N THR A 517 -9.81 4.75 16.32
CA THR A 517 -11.27 4.69 16.10
C THR A 517 -11.56 3.55 15.14
N GLU A 518 -12.82 3.38 14.74
CA GLU A 518 -13.22 2.40 13.74
C GLU A 518 -12.73 2.69 12.31
N SER A 519 -12.34 3.93 12.03
CA SER A 519 -12.05 4.41 10.66
C SER A 519 -10.78 5.23 10.55
N GLU A 520 -10.18 5.63 11.67
CA GLU A 520 -9.02 6.52 11.72
C GLU A 520 -8.05 6.11 12.83
N VAL A 521 -6.77 6.33 12.56
CA VAL A 521 -5.67 6.26 13.53
C VAL A 521 -4.95 7.60 13.62
N ARG A 522 -4.35 7.88 14.78
CA ARG A 522 -3.26 8.83 14.91
C ARG A 522 -2.11 8.19 15.65
N PHE A 523 -0.90 8.50 15.20
CA PHE A 523 0.32 7.96 15.79
C PHE A 523 1.45 8.96 15.69
N GLN A 524 2.50 8.70 16.46
CA GLN A 524 3.71 9.50 16.54
C GLN A 524 4.93 8.67 16.11
N THR A 525 5.86 9.31 15.42
CA THR A 525 7.12 8.72 14.97
C THR A 525 8.19 9.80 14.82
N GLU A 526 9.46 9.43 14.93
CA GLU A 526 10.59 10.33 14.69
C GLU A 526 10.90 10.46 13.18
N ILE A 527 10.58 9.40 12.43
CA ILE A 527 10.87 9.28 11.00
C ILE A 527 9.82 10.05 10.19
N GLU A 528 10.26 10.79 9.18
CA GLU A 528 9.35 11.42 8.24
C GLU A 528 8.74 10.39 7.29
N LEU A 529 7.41 10.32 7.25
CA LEU A 529 6.65 9.43 6.40
C LEU A 529 6.02 10.19 5.22
N PRO A 530 6.25 9.75 3.98
CA PRO A 530 5.47 10.22 2.83
C PRO A 530 3.97 9.97 3.01
N MET A 531 3.13 10.84 2.43
CA MET A 531 1.66 10.66 2.38
C MET A 531 1.27 9.48 1.46
N LYS A 532 1.44 8.26 1.96
CA LYS A 532 1.20 7.00 1.26
C LYS A 532 0.50 5.99 2.19
N THR A 533 0.26 4.80 1.66
CA THR A 533 -0.33 3.67 2.39
C THR A 533 0.71 2.86 3.15
N TYR A 534 0.40 2.53 4.41
CA TYR A 534 1.19 1.67 5.30
C TYR A 534 0.32 0.56 5.89
N ARG A 535 0.91 -0.41 6.58
CA ARG A 535 0.17 -1.45 7.31
C ARG A 535 0.45 -1.42 8.80
N LEU A 536 -0.55 -1.86 9.58
CA LEU A 536 -0.46 -2.07 11.02
C LEU A 536 -0.91 -3.50 11.35
N ASP A 537 -0.24 -4.14 12.29
CA ASP A 537 -0.61 -5.46 12.80
C ASP A 537 -1.51 -5.40 14.06
N TYR A 538 -1.71 -4.22 14.65
CA TYR A 538 -2.48 -4.02 15.88
C TYR A 538 -3.66 -3.04 15.70
N PRO A 539 -4.86 -3.34 16.25
CA PRO A 539 -5.23 -4.55 16.99
C PRO A 539 -5.47 -5.78 16.11
N LEU A 540 -5.52 -5.57 14.80
CA LEU A 540 -5.65 -6.59 13.78
C LEU A 540 -4.91 -6.12 12.52
N PRO A 541 -4.58 -7.01 11.57
CA PRO A 541 -3.95 -6.64 10.31
C PRO A 541 -4.84 -5.71 9.48
N MET A 542 -4.39 -4.47 9.30
CA MET A 542 -5.08 -3.43 8.53
C MET A 542 -4.10 -2.57 7.74
N SER A 543 -4.63 -1.84 6.76
CA SER A 543 -3.88 -0.80 6.05
C SER A 543 -4.34 0.57 6.51
N ILE A 544 -3.45 1.55 6.45
CA ILE A 544 -3.76 2.95 6.70
C ILE A 544 -3.25 3.79 5.55
N ASN A 545 -4.08 4.69 5.03
CA ASN A 545 -3.63 5.72 4.08
C ASN A 545 -3.42 7.03 4.84
N LEU A 546 -2.22 7.60 4.79
CA LEU A 546 -1.93 8.86 5.48
C LEU A 546 -2.64 10.01 4.77
N VAL A 547 -3.23 10.89 5.59
CA VAL A 547 -3.95 12.07 5.10
C VAL A 547 -3.52 13.29 5.92
N PRO A 548 -3.52 14.49 5.31
CA PRO A 548 -3.20 15.72 6.03
C PRO A 548 -4.07 15.90 7.28
N ILE A 549 -3.45 16.36 8.37
CA ILE A 549 -4.15 16.63 9.63
C ILE A 549 -4.97 17.92 9.51
N GLU A 550 -4.34 18.93 8.93
CA GLU A 550 -4.91 20.24 8.62
C GLU A 550 -4.57 20.59 7.16
N GLU A 551 -5.24 21.59 6.61
CA GLU A 551 -4.99 22.01 5.23
C GLU A 551 -3.52 22.40 5.03
N GLY A 552 -2.84 21.71 4.12
CA GLY A 552 -1.44 21.94 3.78
C GLY A 552 -0.41 21.39 4.79
N LYS A 553 -0.85 20.67 5.82
CA LYS A 553 0.04 20.04 6.80
C LYS A 553 -0.13 18.53 6.85
N ASP A 554 0.89 17.86 6.35
CA ASP A 554 1.02 16.40 6.35
C ASP A 554 1.08 15.81 7.76
N PHE A 555 1.77 16.49 8.68
CA PHE A 555 1.92 16.09 10.08
C PHE A 555 2.06 17.31 11.00
N ILE A 556 1.97 17.07 12.31
CA ILE A 556 2.28 18.05 13.36
C ILE A 556 3.59 17.62 14.02
N ASP A 557 4.62 18.47 13.97
CA ASP A 557 5.89 18.24 14.66
C ASP A 557 5.83 18.79 16.09
N ASP A 558 6.04 17.92 17.08
CA ASP A 558 6.22 18.27 18.48
C ASP A 558 7.57 17.77 18.96
N LYS A 559 8.56 18.68 18.99
CA LYS A 559 9.93 18.45 19.49
C LYS A 559 10.64 17.24 18.83
N GLY A 560 10.46 17.06 17.52
CA GLY A 560 11.06 15.96 16.76
C GLY A 560 10.16 14.72 16.64
N SER A 561 9.05 14.68 17.38
CA SER A 561 8.01 13.67 17.22
C SER A 561 6.94 14.16 16.25
N LYS A 562 6.83 13.49 15.11
CA LYS A 562 5.86 13.82 14.05
C LYS A 562 4.58 13.03 14.28
N THR A 563 3.48 13.75 14.48
CA THR A 563 2.15 13.16 14.63
C THR A 563 1.46 13.09 13.26
N TYR A 564 1.04 11.90 12.87
CA TYR A 564 0.32 11.62 11.62
C TYR A 564 -1.13 11.22 11.87
N ARG A 565 -1.97 11.40 10.84
CA ARG A 565 -3.34 10.88 10.78
C ARG A 565 -3.45 9.91 9.61
N GLY A 566 -4.02 8.74 9.87
CA GLY A 566 -4.27 7.72 8.85
C GLY A 566 -5.74 7.31 8.82
N ILE A 567 -6.26 7.03 7.63
CA ILE A 567 -7.58 6.44 7.44
C ILE A 567 -7.42 4.92 7.34
N ILE A 568 -8.16 4.18 8.16
CA ILE A 568 -8.14 2.72 8.19
C ILE A 568 -8.86 2.16 6.98
N HIS A 569 -8.26 1.17 6.32
CA HIS A 569 -8.84 0.43 5.21
C HIS A 569 -8.30 -1.00 5.14
N SER A 570 -8.68 -1.75 4.09
CA SER A 570 -8.30 -3.15 3.92
C SER A 570 -8.85 -4.10 5.02
N ILE A 571 -9.94 -3.70 5.67
CA ILE A 571 -10.61 -4.48 6.72
C ILE A 571 -12.00 -4.91 6.26
N SER A 572 -12.45 -6.06 6.74
CA SER A 572 -13.81 -6.58 6.54
C SER A 572 -14.78 -6.03 7.60
N GLU A 573 -16.08 -6.28 7.42
CA GLU A 573 -17.11 -5.95 8.41
C GLU A 573 -16.86 -6.64 9.76
N ASN A 574 -16.40 -7.90 9.73
CA ASN A 574 -16.03 -8.64 10.93
C ASN A 574 -14.81 -8.02 11.64
N ASP A 575 -13.79 -7.63 10.86
CA ASP A 575 -12.62 -6.92 11.41
C ASP A 575 -13.03 -5.60 12.07
N LYS A 576 -13.96 -4.86 11.44
CA LYS A 576 -14.45 -3.61 11.99
C LYS A 576 -15.25 -3.79 13.28
N LYS A 577 -16.02 -4.87 13.40
CA LYS A 577 -16.66 -5.27 14.67
C LYS A 577 -15.62 -5.56 15.76
N THR A 578 -14.54 -6.26 15.44
CA THR A 578 -13.42 -6.48 16.38
C THR A 578 -12.77 -5.17 16.79
N LEU A 579 -12.55 -4.27 15.83
CA LEU A 579 -11.98 -2.94 16.09
C LEU A 579 -12.88 -2.11 17.03
N ARG A 580 -14.21 -2.16 16.85
CA ARG A 580 -15.18 -1.54 17.78
C ARG A 580 -15.05 -2.06 19.20
N GLN A 581 -14.95 -3.38 19.35
CA GLN A 581 -14.81 -4.01 20.66
C GLN A 581 -13.55 -3.50 21.35
N VAL A 582 -12.40 -3.54 20.67
CA VAL A 582 -11.13 -3.04 21.21
C VAL A 582 -11.19 -1.55 21.56
N VAL A 583 -11.78 -0.72 20.70
CA VAL A 583 -11.94 0.72 20.97
C VAL A 583 -12.80 0.96 22.22
N ASN A 584 -13.90 0.23 22.36
CA ASN A 584 -14.77 0.34 23.53
C ASN A 584 -14.06 -0.16 24.79
N ASP A 585 -13.35 -1.29 24.72
CA ASP A 585 -12.63 -1.85 25.86
C ASP A 585 -11.58 -0.86 26.40
N ILE A 586 -10.82 -0.20 25.50
CA ILE A 586 -9.85 0.84 25.88
C ILE A 586 -10.58 2.05 26.49
N LEU A 587 -11.69 2.49 25.90
CA LEU A 587 -12.46 3.63 26.39
C LEU A 587 -13.02 3.40 27.79
N PHE A 588 -13.47 2.17 28.09
CA PHE A 588 -14.11 1.81 29.35
C PHE A 588 -13.17 1.18 30.38
N SER A 589 -11.90 0.88 30.06
CA SER A 589 -10.92 0.33 31.00
C SER A 589 -10.83 1.12 32.31
N PRO A 590 -10.69 2.47 32.31
CA PRO A 590 -10.61 3.23 33.57
C PRO A 590 -11.90 3.17 34.39
N LEU A 591 -13.05 3.07 33.73
CA LEU A 591 -14.35 2.97 34.39
C LEU A 591 -14.54 1.57 34.99
N ASN A 592 -14.08 0.54 34.29
CA ASN A 592 -14.12 -0.85 34.75
C ASN A 592 -13.17 -1.07 35.92
N GLU A 593 -11.95 -0.51 35.88
CA GLU A 593 -11.02 -0.50 37.01
C GLU A 593 -11.62 0.19 38.23
N LYS A 594 -12.31 1.32 38.04
CA LYS A 594 -13.00 2.01 39.15
C LYS A 594 -14.13 1.16 39.72
N ARG A 595 -14.96 0.55 38.87
CA ARG A 595 -16.03 -0.36 39.31
C ARG A 595 -15.51 -1.60 40.02
N ALA A 596 -14.38 -2.16 39.56
CA ALA A 596 -13.73 -3.28 40.21
C ALA A 596 -13.25 -2.90 41.61
N LYS A 597 -12.60 -1.74 41.76
CA LYS A 597 -12.23 -1.20 43.08
C LYS A 597 -13.44 -0.94 43.97
N GLU A 598 -14.51 -0.34 43.46
CA GLU A 598 -15.77 -0.14 44.21
C GLU A 598 -16.41 -1.48 44.63
N GLN A 599 -16.33 -2.53 43.80
CA GLN A 599 -16.81 -3.87 44.14
C GLN A 599 -15.94 -4.57 45.17
N GLU A 600 -14.61 -4.44 45.07
CA GLU A 600 -13.67 -4.94 46.08
C GLU A 600 -13.90 -4.24 47.43
N GLU A 601 -14.01 -2.90 47.44
CA GLU A 601 -14.32 -2.12 48.64
C GLU A 601 -15.68 -2.51 49.25
N PHE A 602 -16.70 -2.74 48.41
CA PHE A 602 -18.02 -3.20 48.86
C PHE A 602 -17.98 -4.64 49.41
N ALA A 603 -17.21 -5.53 48.79
CA ALA A 603 -17.01 -6.90 49.27
C ALA A 603 -16.27 -6.92 50.62
N GLU A 604 -15.22 -6.11 50.76
CA GLU A 604 -14.49 -5.93 52.03
C GLU A 604 -15.40 -5.35 53.13
N LEU A 605 -16.22 -4.36 52.80
CA LEU A 605 -17.17 -3.78 53.75
C LEU A 605 -18.22 -4.80 54.19
N ASN A 606 -18.78 -5.57 53.26
CA ASN A 606 -19.73 -6.64 53.60
C ASN A 606 -19.10 -7.72 54.46
N GLN A 607 -17.84 -8.08 54.19
CA GLN A 607 -17.11 -9.05 55.01
C GLN A 607 -16.87 -8.52 56.44
N LYS A 608 -16.50 -7.24 56.58
CA LYS A 608 -16.37 -6.59 57.89
C LYS A 608 -17.69 -6.54 58.65
N VAL A 609 -18.78 -6.13 57.98
CA VAL A 609 -20.11 -6.08 58.61
C VAL A 609 -20.61 -7.48 59.00
N ALA A 610 -20.32 -8.50 58.20
CA ALA A 610 -20.63 -9.89 58.54
C ALA A 610 -19.86 -10.35 59.79
N GLN A 611 -18.55 -10.07 59.86
CA GLN A 611 -17.73 -10.37 61.03
C GLN A 611 -18.17 -9.61 62.29
N GLU A 612 -18.51 -8.33 62.17
CA GLU A 612 -19.05 -7.54 63.28
C GLU A 612 -20.42 -8.07 63.76
N ARG A 613 -21.28 -8.50 62.83
CA ARG A 613 -22.55 -9.15 63.17
C ARG A 613 -22.33 -10.48 63.89
N GLU A 614 -21.42 -11.33 63.40
CA GLU A 614 -21.08 -12.59 64.07
C GLU A 614 -20.50 -12.35 65.47
N LEU A 615 -19.61 -11.38 65.63
CA LEU A 615 -19.07 -10.99 66.94
C LEU A 615 -20.15 -10.45 67.88
N ALA A 616 -21.06 -9.61 67.36
CA ALA A 616 -22.19 -9.09 68.13
C ALA A 616 -23.18 -10.19 68.52
N GLN A 617 -23.43 -11.16 67.64
CA GLN A 617 -24.33 -12.29 67.85
C GLN A 617 -23.73 -13.28 68.86
N ALA A 618 -22.44 -13.61 68.73
CA ALA A 618 -21.70 -14.41 69.71
C ALA A 618 -21.59 -13.71 71.08
N ALA A 619 -21.47 -12.37 71.11
CA ALA A 619 -21.51 -11.61 72.35
C ALA A 619 -22.91 -11.62 72.99
N LYS A 620 -23.96 -11.59 72.18
CA LYS A 620 -25.35 -11.69 72.65
C LYS A 620 -25.67 -13.08 73.19
N GLU A 621 -25.26 -14.14 72.48
CA GLU A 621 -25.38 -15.53 72.94
C GLU A 621 -24.60 -15.77 74.25
N LYS A 622 -23.38 -15.23 74.39
CA LYS A 622 -22.63 -15.28 75.66
C LYS A 622 -23.30 -14.52 76.80
N ARG A 623 -24.06 -13.47 76.49
CA ARG A 623 -24.82 -12.70 77.48
C ARG A 623 -26.09 -13.45 77.89
N GLU A 624 -26.80 -14.03 76.92
CA GLU A 624 -27.97 -14.89 77.16
C GLU A 624 -27.58 -16.19 77.90
N GLU A 625 -26.40 -16.78 77.64
CA GLU A 625 -25.87 -17.91 78.44
C GLU A 625 -25.47 -17.51 79.87
N ARG A 626 -25.06 -16.26 80.11
CA ARG A 626 -24.81 -15.74 81.46
C ARG A 626 -26.11 -15.49 82.21
N GLU A 627 -27.09 -14.89 81.55
CA GLU A 627 -28.42 -14.62 82.11
C GLU A 627 -29.20 -15.93 82.36
N ASN A 628 -29.02 -16.97 81.53
CA ASN A 628 -29.57 -18.31 81.77
C ASN A 628 -28.80 -19.13 82.82
N LYS A 629 -27.55 -18.79 83.15
CA LYS A 629 -26.82 -19.42 84.29
C LYS A 629 -27.17 -18.75 85.63
N GLU A 630 -27.59 -17.49 85.64
CA GLU A 630 -28.10 -16.81 86.84
C GLU A 630 -29.58 -17.15 87.15
N SER A 631 -30.38 -17.54 86.16
CA SER A 631 -31.80 -17.89 86.37
C SER A 631 -32.06 -19.34 86.79
N VAL A 632 -31.03 -20.20 86.85
CA VAL A 632 -31.17 -21.64 87.21
C VAL A 632 -30.92 -21.91 88.71
N GLU A 633 -30.58 -20.90 89.54
CA GLU A 633 -30.38 -21.08 90.99
C GLU A 633 -31.61 -20.77 91.86
N LEU A 634 -32.75 -20.41 91.26
CA LEU A 634 -33.99 -20.13 92.00
C LEU A 634 -35.22 -20.61 91.21
N THR A 635 -35.60 -21.89 91.35
CA THR A 635 -36.92 -22.33 91.85
C THR A 635 -37.20 -23.81 91.58
N VAL A 636 -37.63 -24.50 92.63
CA VAL A 636 -38.06 -25.90 92.70
C VAL A 636 -39.59 -25.96 92.58
N GLU A 637 -40.09 -26.75 91.61
CA GLU A 637 -41.31 -27.61 91.54
C GLU A 637 -42.65 -27.23 92.23
N PRO A 638 -43.78 -27.94 91.98
CA PRO A 638 -44.42 -28.38 90.72
C PRO A 638 -45.96 -28.08 90.75
N ILE A 639 -46.74 -28.47 89.72
CA ILE A 639 -48.09 -29.10 89.79
C ILE A 639 -48.82 -29.07 88.41
N VAL A 640 -49.55 -30.15 88.17
CA VAL A 640 -50.29 -30.67 87.00
C VAL A 640 -51.83 -30.39 87.19
N PRO A 641 -52.80 -30.76 86.32
CA PRO A 641 -53.16 -30.41 84.93
C PRO A 641 -54.60 -29.80 84.79
N SER A 642 -55.15 -29.80 83.55
CA SER A 642 -56.58 -29.67 83.11
C SER A 642 -56.99 -28.24 82.66
N SER A 643 -57.80 -27.96 81.62
CA SER A 643 -58.56 -28.73 80.62
C SER A 643 -59.17 -27.77 79.56
N VAL A 644 -59.54 -28.31 78.38
CA VAL A 644 -60.72 -27.98 77.51
C VAL A 644 -60.73 -26.74 76.57
N ASN A 645 -60.87 -27.06 75.27
CA ASN A 645 -61.62 -26.48 74.12
C ASN A 645 -61.66 -24.93 73.92
N SER A 646 -61.51 -24.32 72.74
CA SER A 646 -62.27 -24.51 71.49
C SER A 646 -61.89 -23.42 70.47
N SER A 647 -62.09 -23.71 69.18
CA SER A 647 -62.29 -22.82 68.01
C SER A 647 -61.19 -21.79 67.65
N GLY A 648 -60.74 -21.63 66.40
CA GLY A 648 -61.14 -22.17 65.11
C GLY A 648 -60.53 -21.30 63.99
N SER A 649 -60.34 -21.89 62.79
CA SER A 649 -60.11 -21.29 61.43
C SER A 649 -58.90 -20.37 61.24
N GLU A 650 -58.06 -20.40 60.20
CA GLU A 650 -57.84 -21.10 58.90
C GLU A 650 -56.37 -20.69 58.57
N ALA A 651 -55.38 -21.57 58.35
CA ALA A 651 -55.13 -22.50 57.24
C ALA A 651 -55.11 -21.84 55.84
N GLU A 652 -53.92 -21.44 55.38
CA GLU A 652 -53.35 -21.97 54.13
C GLU A 652 -51.84 -21.65 54.06
N SER A 653 -51.07 -22.71 54.31
CA SER A 653 -49.67 -22.90 53.94
C SER A 653 -49.59 -24.28 53.30
N GLU A 654 -48.42 -24.61 52.75
CA GLU A 654 -47.94 -25.93 52.30
C GLU A 654 -47.83 -26.05 50.78
N THR A 655 -46.81 -26.68 50.21
CA THR A 655 -45.51 -27.23 50.65
C THR A 655 -44.79 -27.63 49.35
N PRO A 656 -43.46 -27.82 49.37
CA PRO A 656 -42.72 -28.62 48.40
C PRO A 656 -42.39 -30.02 48.98
N THR A 657 -41.67 -30.83 48.18
CA THR A 657 -41.11 -32.20 48.41
C THR A 657 -41.99 -33.32 47.82
N THR A 658 -41.52 -34.41 47.19
CA THR A 658 -40.20 -35.10 47.17
C THR A 658 -40.24 -36.21 46.08
N GLU A 659 -39.05 -36.60 45.56
CA GLU A 659 -38.60 -37.98 45.18
C GLU A 659 -39.44 -38.84 44.20
N THR A 660 -38.95 -39.74 43.33
CA THR A 660 -37.67 -40.46 43.09
C THR A 660 -37.85 -41.28 41.79
N LYS A 661 -36.74 -41.57 41.06
CA LYS A 661 -36.39 -42.82 40.30
C LYS A 661 -37.37 -43.34 39.21
N GLU A 662 -37.03 -44.11 38.17
CA GLU A 662 -35.90 -44.88 37.65
C GLU A 662 -36.27 -45.17 36.17
N GLU A 663 -35.33 -45.06 35.23
CA GLU A 663 -34.88 -46.13 34.31
C GLU A 663 -35.53 -46.22 32.90
N ASP A 664 -34.60 -46.38 31.95
CA ASP A 664 -34.63 -47.23 30.76
C ASP A 664 -35.22 -46.81 29.40
N ASN A 665 -34.26 -46.55 28.50
CA ASN A 665 -33.98 -47.28 27.25
C ASN A 665 -34.65 -46.89 25.91
N HIS A 666 -33.76 -46.91 24.91
CA HIS A 666 -33.93 -47.13 23.47
C HIS A 666 -34.03 -45.94 22.49
N SER A 667 -32.96 -45.81 21.69
CA SER A 667 -32.93 -45.30 20.31
C SER A 667 -34.01 -45.97 19.43
N PRO A 668 -34.44 -45.38 18.29
CA PRO A 668 -33.72 -45.66 17.04
C PRO A 668 -33.78 -44.60 15.90
N LYS A 669 -32.75 -44.66 15.05
CA LYS A 669 -32.72 -44.65 13.56
C LYS A 669 -33.59 -43.70 12.70
N SER A 670 -32.86 -42.87 11.94
CA SER A 670 -32.78 -42.72 10.46
C SER A 670 -34.02 -42.67 9.54
N GLU A 671 -33.87 -41.80 8.53
CA GLU A 671 -34.41 -41.79 7.14
C GLU A 671 -35.81 -41.16 6.86
N PRO A 672 -36.13 -40.74 5.59
CA PRO A 672 -35.30 -40.64 4.38
C PRO A 672 -35.44 -39.32 3.58
N GLU A 673 -34.66 -39.30 2.49
CA GLU A 673 -34.61 -38.42 1.31
C GLU A 673 -35.97 -38.09 0.66
N ASN A 674 -36.01 -36.97 -0.07
CA ASN A 674 -36.63 -36.96 -1.40
C ASN A 674 -35.97 -35.93 -2.32
N ASP A 675 -35.50 -36.47 -3.43
CA ASP A 675 -35.06 -35.85 -4.68
C ASP A 675 -36.28 -35.29 -5.44
N GLU A 676 -36.11 -34.18 -6.17
CA GLU A 676 -36.49 -34.16 -7.60
C GLU A 676 -36.04 -32.87 -8.32
N SER A 677 -35.36 -33.13 -9.42
CA SER A 677 -34.89 -32.25 -10.48
C SER A 677 -36.02 -31.57 -11.28
N ASN A 678 -35.77 -30.35 -11.81
CA ASN A 678 -35.76 -30.18 -13.28
C ASN A 678 -35.21 -28.83 -13.80
N LYS A 679 -34.54 -28.99 -14.93
CA LYS A 679 -33.88 -28.10 -15.91
C LYS A 679 -34.54 -26.75 -16.27
N SER A 680 -33.68 -25.75 -16.53
CA SER A 680 -33.58 -24.98 -17.79
C SER A 680 -32.20 -24.34 -17.87
#